data_AF-A0AAQ1NTQ7-F1
#
_entry.id   AF-A0AAQ1NTQ7-F1
#
_cell.length_a   1.000
_cell.length_b   1.000
_cell.length_c   1.000
_cell.angle_alpha   90.00
_cell.angle_beta   90.00
_cell.angle_gamma   90.00
#
_symmetry.space_group_name_H-M   'P 1'
#
loop_
_entity.id
_entity.type
_entity.pdbx_description
1 polymer ?
#
loop_
_entity_poly.entity_id
_entity_poly.type
_entity_poly.pdbx_seq_one_letter_code
_entity_poly.pdbx_strand_id
1 'polypeptide(L)'
;MKDRVRKLFPSPVFKSLIWIFFGILLILPLLAFYPWKYRVVFVFLFVCFTILDLLFPLVATFFLAASGVFFGNHPGGRFLELQDCLWIYWCVRGIVENKLYGNRILEDPFWKSRIGVLLLSFFGIGILSLIVNPELFVDFKYYQKGWFWFLHSTELEPYYPIKLLFLGILFLFGLIARKNWLEKSSETNSFYLIFASGVGFGMIVSIGFGWIEYFSPILKWKLNYYHRWLDGYKFLALPHSLIPGLKRYLPRFGIQSLFWNRSWFAVYLVSGLPFLFYWIFNISKNYKINIFKNNKLLKEGSSEKTSPYIWVLFFIVLLVFGTVFFLIGARGGIFSFLTFCIFTVFIFFFLLIKNKSISRVLTPVFISHFVLAGILFPIWVVWTLVGPVDPERFSHFSSGMKLGIEKLLLGGGFESYGWYNECCLSTDIRASTYHTTHNQYLQIFSGLGVTGVVLYSLLWCFLFYELLKPERTGRSKLVVSVLFSSVAAVFVYSFFQEWFYLRSVYFQWIALFPFFWKEKLGSGFLKRSNYFFNFKNILFSLCLILALLFSSWIFFPTKKFRFGIYFPPGEKENSGWVLEGNGKMTLSSKSETYFLDMDEKFGDLSISIWGRFQRRIHPVEIEDSNGNSLYFQTYKGMNILKTECILIQKVEPLATLYFWNPIPLDPEPRKLCSQIRIRKKVRRVS
;
A
#
# COMPACT_ATOMS: atom_id res chain seq x y z
N MET A 1 8.03 2.17 -40.66
CA MET A 1 7.99 1.58 -39.29
C MET A 1 6.71 0.78 -39.05
N LYS A 2 5.51 1.26 -39.45
CA LYS A 2 4.25 0.49 -39.47
C LYS A 2 4.36 -0.88 -40.19
N ASP A 3 5.12 -0.95 -41.29
CA ASP A 3 5.27 -2.20 -42.06
C ASP A 3 6.22 -3.24 -41.43
N ARG A 4 7.17 -2.85 -40.58
CA ARG A 4 8.01 -3.80 -39.83
C ARG A 4 7.27 -4.43 -38.65
N VAL A 5 6.31 -3.70 -38.07
CA VAL A 5 5.50 -4.18 -36.92
C VAL A 5 4.37 -5.11 -37.39
N ARG A 6 3.76 -4.85 -38.55
CA ARG A 6 2.82 -5.80 -39.19
C ARG A 6 3.47 -7.15 -39.52
N LYS A 7 4.78 -7.18 -39.79
CA LYS A 7 5.54 -8.42 -40.02
C LYS A 7 5.80 -9.25 -38.76
N LEU A 8 5.71 -8.68 -37.56
CA LEU A 8 5.96 -9.40 -36.29
C LEU A 8 4.74 -10.21 -35.79
N PHE A 9 3.53 -9.87 -36.25
CA PHE A 9 2.30 -10.57 -35.87
C PHE A 9 1.44 -10.81 -37.13
N PRO A 10 1.67 -11.93 -37.84
CA PRO A 10 1.12 -12.16 -39.18
C PRO A 10 -0.41 -12.32 -39.21
N SER A 11 -1.08 -12.58 -38.08
CA SER A 11 -2.54 -12.63 -37.99
C SER A 11 -3.07 -12.20 -36.61
N PRO A 12 -4.33 -11.71 -36.53
CA PRO A 12 -5.00 -11.43 -35.26
C PRO A 12 -5.06 -12.65 -34.33
N VAL A 13 -5.16 -13.85 -34.91
CA VAL A 13 -5.17 -15.13 -34.19
C VAL A 13 -3.83 -15.39 -33.52
N PHE A 14 -2.72 -15.20 -34.24
CA PHE A 14 -1.37 -15.38 -33.67
C PHE A 14 -1.10 -14.42 -32.51
N LYS A 15 -1.59 -13.19 -32.62
CA LYS A 15 -1.49 -12.19 -31.56
C LYS A 15 -2.29 -12.57 -30.31
N SER A 16 -3.50 -13.10 -30.48
CA SER A 16 -4.30 -13.63 -29.36
C SER A 16 -3.64 -14.83 -28.71
N LEU A 17 -3.02 -15.74 -29.48
CA LEU A 17 -2.28 -16.89 -28.94
C LEU A 17 -1.12 -16.48 -28.05
N ILE A 18 -0.37 -15.43 -28.43
CA ILE A 18 0.74 -14.90 -27.62
C ILE A 18 0.23 -14.37 -26.28
N TRP A 19 -0.89 -13.65 -26.28
CA TRP A 19 -1.49 -13.13 -25.05
C TRP A 19 -2.04 -14.25 -24.16
N ILE A 20 -2.66 -15.28 -24.75
CA ILE A 20 -3.11 -16.46 -24.01
C ILE A 20 -1.91 -17.18 -23.38
N PHE A 21 -0.84 -17.41 -24.16
CA PHE A 21 0.38 -18.05 -23.66
C PHE A 21 1.03 -17.25 -22.53
N PHE A 22 1.13 -15.93 -22.68
CA PHE A 22 1.61 -15.04 -21.61
C PHE A 22 0.73 -15.13 -20.36
N GLY A 23 -0.59 -15.16 -20.53
CA GLY A 23 -1.52 -15.36 -19.41
C GLY A 23 -1.29 -16.69 -18.67
N ILE A 24 -1.09 -17.78 -19.41
CA ILE A 24 -0.81 -19.11 -18.85
C ILE A 24 0.50 -19.09 -18.05
N LEU A 25 1.58 -18.54 -18.61
CA LEU A 25 2.87 -18.42 -17.93
C LEU A 25 2.79 -17.64 -16.62
N LEU A 26 1.87 -16.69 -16.54
CA LEU A 26 1.73 -15.79 -15.42
C LEU A 26 0.93 -16.41 -14.26
N ILE A 27 -0.07 -17.26 -14.55
CA ILE A 27 -0.88 -17.92 -13.51
C ILE A 27 -0.29 -19.24 -13.00
N LEU A 28 0.41 -20.00 -13.87
CA LEU A 28 0.96 -21.32 -13.53
C LEU A 28 1.75 -21.36 -12.21
N PRO A 29 2.64 -20.40 -11.91
CA PRO A 29 3.44 -20.44 -10.70
C PRO A 29 2.63 -20.24 -9.42
N LEU A 30 1.51 -19.50 -9.49
CA LEU A 30 0.64 -19.32 -8.33
C LEU A 30 0.03 -20.64 -7.89
N LEU A 31 -0.23 -21.56 -8.83
CA LEU A 31 -0.93 -22.81 -8.52
C LEU A 31 -0.19 -23.65 -7.47
N ALA A 32 1.15 -23.61 -7.44
CA ALA A 32 1.96 -24.37 -6.50
C ALA A 32 1.73 -24.00 -5.02
N PHE A 33 1.32 -22.76 -4.74
CA PHE A 33 1.14 -22.24 -3.38
C PHE A 33 -0.26 -22.46 -2.81
N TYR A 34 -1.22 -22.89 -3.63
CA TYR A 34 -2.61 -23.05 -3.20
C TYR A 34 -3.11 -24.48 -3.30
N PRO A 35 -4.02 -24.90 -2.40
CA PRO A 35 -4.78 -26.14 -2.55
C PRO A 35 -5.55 -26.22 -3.88
N TRP A 36 -5.74 -27.43 -4.40
CA TRP A 36 -6.36 -27.70 -5.71
C TRP A 36 -7.70 -26.99 -5.93
N LYS A 37 -8.54 -26.89 -4.88
CA LYS A 37 -9.84 -26.23 -4.91
C LYS A 37 -9.77 -24.75 -5.29
N TYR A 38 -8.69 -24.05 -4.93
CA TYR A 38 -8.47 -22.64 -5.29
C TYR A 38 -7.82 -22.49 -6.66
N ARG A 39 -6.98 -23.47 -7.06
CA ARG A 39 -6.33 -23.49 -8.39
C ARG A 39 -7.35 -23.39 -9.51
N VAL A 40 -8.44 -24.18 -9.43
CA VAL A 40 -9.51 -24.19 -10.45
C VAL A 40 -10.18 -22.82 -10.56
N VAL A 41 -10.51 -22.20 -9.42
CA VAL A 41 -11.18 -20.89 -9.38
C VAL A 41 -10.25 -19.80 -9.95
N PHE A 42 -8.95 -19.81 -9.64
CA PHE A 42 -8.01 -18.85 -10.21
C PHE A 42 -7.90 -18.97 -11.70
N VAL A 43 -7.68 -20.19 -12.19
CA VAL A 43 -7.53 -20.43 -13.62
C VAL A 43 -8.79 -19.98 -14.34
N PHE A 44 -9.97 -20.34 -13.84
CA PHE A 44 -11.24 -19.90 -14.42
C PHE A 44 -11.38 -18.37 -14.44
N LEU A 45 -11.20 -17.68 -13.31
CA LEU A 45 -11.36 -16.22 -13.23
C LEU A 45 -10.34 -15.49 -14.10
N PHE A 46 -9.09 -15.95 -14.10
CA PHE A 46 -8.02 -15.35 -14.88
C PHE A 46 -8.20 -15.58 -16.38
N VAL A 47 -8.61 -16.78 -16.81
CA VAL A 47 -8.92 -17.06 -18.21
C VAL A 47 -10.11 -16.23 -18.68
N CYS A 48 -11.19 -16.16 -17.89
CA CYS A 48 -12.34 -15.31 -18.18
C CYS A 48 -11.93 -13.84 -18.36
N PHE A 49 -11.10 -13.32 -17.46
CA PHE A 49 -10.58 -11.95 -17.58
C PHE A 49 -9.69 -11.78 -18.81
N THR A 50 -8.81 -12.74 -19.10
CA THR A 50 -7.91 -12.72 -20.27
C THR A 50 -8.72 -12.65 -21.56
N ILE A 51 -9.76 -13.48 -21.70
CA ILE A 51 -10.69 -13.47 -22.84
C ILE A 51 -11.44 -12.13 -22.89
N LEU A 52 -11.95 -11.65 -21.76
CA LEU A 52 -12.67 -10.39 -21.68
C LEU A 52 -11.79 -9.21 -22.10
N ASP A 53 -10.54 -9.14 -21.64
CA ASP A 53 -9.60 -8.10 -22.05
C ASP A 53 -9.30 -8.22 -23.54
N LEU A 54 -9.10 -9.44 -24.06
CA LEU A 54 -8.81 -9.69 -25.47
C LEU A 54 -9.90 -9.15 -26.38
N LEU A 55 -11.16 -9.41 -26.05
CA LEU A 55 -12.32 -9.03 -26.85
C LEU A 55 -12.80 -7.60 -26.56
N PHE A 56 -12.82 -7.19 -25.29
CA PHE A 56 -13.44 -5.95 -24.80
C PHE A 56 -12.55 -5.25 -23.76
N PRO A 57 -11.42 -4.64 -24.16
CA PRO A 57 -10.41 -4.10 -23.22
C PRO A 57 -10.93 -2.97 -22.30
N LEU A 58 -11.91 -2.19 -22.75
CA LEU A 58 -12.56 -1.18 -21.92
C LEU A 58 -13.45 -1.83 -20.84
N VAL A 59 -14.21 -2.87 -21.20
CA VAL A 59 -15.04 -3.63 -20.25
C VAL A 59 -14.16 -4.36 -19.25
N ALA A 60 -13.04 -4.95 -19.69
CA ALA A 60 -12.07 -5.53 -18.78
C ALA A 60 -11.49 -4.50 -17.80
N THR A 61 -11.23 -3.27 -18.25
CA THR A 61 -10.77 -2.18 -17.37
C THR A 61 -11.81 -1.87 -16.29
N PHE A 62 -13.11 -1.85 -16.63
CA PHE A 62 -14.19 -1.68 -15.66
C PHE A 62 -14.16 -2.79 -14.59
N PHE A 63 -14.14 -4.06 -15.02
CA PHE A 63 -14.15 -5.19 -14.08
C PHE A 63 -12.87 -5.27 -13.24
N LEU A 64 -11.71 -4.93 -13.81
CA LEU A 64 -10.45 -4.87 -13.07
C LEU A 64 -10.52 -3.83 -11.94
N ALA A 65 -11.00 -2.63 -12.26
CA ALA A 65 -11.18 -1.57 -11.25
C ALA A 65 -12.24 -1.93 -10.19
N ALA A 66 -13.32 -2.62 -10.58
CA ALA A 66 -14.36 -3.09 -9.68
C ALA A 66 -13.92 -4.25 -8.78
N SER A 67 -12.95 -5.06 -9.23
CA SER A 67 -12.51 -6.27 -8.54
C SER A 67 -11.81 -6.00 -7.20
N GLY A 68 -11.45 -4.75 -6.90
CA GLY A 68 -10.73 -4.37 -5.68
C GLY A 68 -11.41 -4.77 -4.36
N VAL A 69 -12.71 -5.05 -4.39
CA VAL A 69 -13.53 -5.52 -3.25
C VAL A 69 -13.24 -6.98 -2.89
N PHE A 70 -12.84 -7.81 -3.85
CA PHE A 70 -12.60 -9.24 -3.65
C PHE A 70 -11.16 -9.56 -3.24
N PHE A 71 -10.27 -8.58 -3.36
CA PHE A 71 -8.84 -8.69 -3.07
C PHE A 71 -8.43 -7.81 -1.88
N GLY A 72 -9.41 -7.52 -1.01
CA GLY A 72 -9.30 -6.60 0.09
C GLY A 72 -8.78 -7.21 1.40
N ASN A 73 -7.84 -8.15 1.34
CA ASN A 73 -7.38 -8.93 2.50
C ASN A 73 -6.06 -8.39 3.07
N HIS A 74 -5.62 -8.92 4.21
CA HIS A 74 -4.27 -8.64 4.74
C HIS A 74 -3.21 -8.99 3.69
N PRO A 75 -2.02 -8.37 3.68
CA PRO A 75 -0.87 -8.83 2.91
C PRO A 75 -0.61 -10.31 3.17
N GLY A 76 -0.45 -11.09 2.10
CA GLY A 76 -0.40 -12.55 2.16
C GLY A 76 -1.77 -13.24 2.31
N GLY A 77 -2.85 -12.48 2.39
CA GLY A 77 -4.22 -12.97 2.35
C GLY A 77 -4.50 -13.65 1.01
N ARG A 78 -5.26 -14.74 1.05
CA ARG A 78 -5.50 -15.55 -0.14
C ARG A 78 -6.11 -14.66 -1.23
N PHE A 79 -5.61 -14.79 -2.46
CA PHE A 79 -6.12 -14.20 -3.70
C PHE A 79 -5.53 -12.82 -4.09
N LEU A 80 -4.73 -12.17 -3.24
CA LEU A 80 -4.05 -10.91 -3.61
C LEU A 80 -3.17 -11.05 -4.86
N GLU A 81 -2.53 -12.20 -5.01
CA GLU A 81 -1.64 -12.55 -6.09
C GLU A 81 -2.38 -12.69 -7.42
N LEU A 82 -3.64 -13.13 -7.38
CA LEU A 82 -4.51 -13.13 -8.56
C LEU A 82 -4.75 -11.69 -9.01
N GLN A 83 -4.94 -10.74 -8.10
CA GLN A 83 -5.06 -9.33 -8.45
C GLN A 83 -3.79 -8.80 -9.10
N ASP A 84 -2.62 -9.05 -8.50
CA ASP A 84 -1.33 -8.68 -9.06
C ASP A 84 -1.17 -9.25 -10.48
N CYS A 85 -1.61 -10.50 -10.68
CA CYS A 85 -1.57 -11.14 -11.99
C CYS A 85 -2.44 -10.46 -13.05
N LEU A 86 -3.69 -10.15 -12.68
CA LEU A 86 -4.62 -9.44 -13.56
C LEU A 86 -4.07 -8.06 -13.95
N TRP A 87 -3.46 -7.34 -12.99
CA TRP A 87 -2.81 -6.06 -13.24
C TRP A 87 -1.59 -6.17 -14.14
N ILE A 88 -0.69 -7.13 -13.90
CA ILE A 88 0.50 -7.32 -14.75
C ILE A 88 0.05 -7.63 -16.19
N TYR A 89 -0.88 -8.57 -16.36
CA TYR A 89 -1.42 -8.90 -17.68
C TYR A 89 -2.02 -7.67 -18.36
N TRP A 90 -2.89 -6.94 -17.66
CA TRP A 90 -3.54 -5.75 -18.19
C TRP A 90 -2.54 -4.64 -18.55
N CYS A 91 -1.53 -4.39 -17.71
CA CYS A 91 -0.51 -3.36 -17.94
C CYS A 91 0.41 -3.71 -19.11
N VAL A 92 1.00 -4.92 -19.10
CA VAL A 92 1.94 -5.37 -20.14
C VAL A 92 1.26 -5.36 -21.50
N ARG A 93 0.03 -5.89 -21.58
CA ARG A 93 -0.74 -5.84 -22.82
C ARG A 93 -1.03 -4.41 -23.25
N GLY A 94 -1.46 -3.54 -22.34
CA GLY A 94 -1.67 -2.12 -22.64
C GLY A 94 -0.43 -1.42 -23.21
N ILE A 95 0.74 -1.65 -22.60
CA ILE A 95 2.02 -1.07 -23.02
C ILE A 95 2.42 -1.55 -24.42
N VAL A 96 2.35 -2.86 -24.66
CA VAL A 96 2.70 -3.44 -25.96
C VAL A 96 1.72 -2.98 -27.04
N GLU A 97 0.41 -3.06 -26.79
CA GLU A 97 -0.63 -2.66 -27.74
C GLU A 97 -0.54 -1.18 -28.10
N ASN A 98 -0.32 -0.31 -27.12
CA ASN A 98 -0.11 1.12 -27.35
C ASN A 98 1.10 1.37 -28.27
N LYS A 99 2.20 0.65 -28.06
CA LYS A 99 3.39 0.73 -28.93
C LYS A 99 3.10 0.20 -30.33
N LEU A 100 2.36 -0.91 -30.46
CA LEU A 100 1.94 -1.47 -31.76
C LEU A 100 1.01 -0.52 -32.52
N TYR A 101 0.20 0.27 -31.81
CA TYR A 101 -0.64 1.32 -32.38
C TYR A 101 0.18 2.52 -32.90
N GLY A 102 1.48 2.59 -32.59
CA GLY A 102 2.40 3.64 -33.01
C GLY A 102 2.57 4.77 -32.00
N ASN A 103 1.92 4.68 -30.83
CA ASN A 103 2.05 5.66 -29.77
C ASN A 103 3.34 5.43 -28.98
N ARG A 104 4.03 6.51 -28.63
CA ARG A 104 5.19 6.46 -27.75
C ARG A 104 4.77 6.90 -26.35
N ILE A 105 4.85 5.98 -25.39
CA ILE A 105 4.37 6.22 -24.01
C ILE A 105 5.05 7.45 -23.40
N LEU A 106 6.36 7.60 -23.59
CA LEU A 106 7.16 8.70 -23.04
C LEU A 106 6.88 10.07 -23.69
N GLU A 107 6.17 10.11 -24.83
CA GLU A 107 5.77 11.38 -25.46
C GLU A 107 4.49 11.96 -24.85
N ASP A 108 3.79 11.19 -24.01
CA ASP A 108 2.59 11.65 -23.31
C ASP A 108 2.88 12.94 -22.49
N PRO A 109 2.01 13.97 -22.58
CA PRO A 109 2.17 15.22 -21.83
C PRO A 109 2.30 15.05 -20.32
N PHE A 110 1.76 13.97 -19.75
CA PHE A 110 1.88 13.65 -18.33
C PHE A 110 3.35 13.55 -17.88
N TRP A 111 4.23 12.93 -18.66
CA TRP A 111 5.64 12.78 -18.26
C TRP A 111 6.41 14.10 -18.23
N LYS A 112 5.92 15.12 -18.95
CA LYS A 112 6.48 16.48 -18.94
C LYS A 112 5.89 17.35 -17.83
N SER A 113 4.88 16.85 -17.12
CA SER A 113 4.26 17.56 -16.02
C SER A 113 5.10 17.50 -14.74
N ARG A 114 4.91 18.49 -13.86
CA ARG A 114 5.54 18.49 -12.53
C ARG A 114 5.15 17.25 -11.73
N ILE A 115 3.87 16.86 -11.80
CA ILE A 115 3.35 15.68 -11.10
C ILE A 115 3.97 14.40 -11.65
N GLY A 116 4.04 14.24 -12.98
CA GLY A 116 4.64 13.07 -13.62
C GLY A 116 6.13 12.92 -13.31
N VAL A 117 6.88 14.03 -13.36
CA VAL A 117 8.30 14.03 -12.97
C VAL A 117 8.46 13.69 -11.49
N LEU A 118 7.67 14.29 -10.59
CA LEU A 118 7.75 13.99 -9.16
C LEU A 118 7.38 12.54 -8.84
N LEU A 119 6.42 11.96 -9.56
CA LEU A 119 5.99 10.57 -9.35
C LEU A 119 7.08 9.59 -9.83
N LEU A 120 7.72 9.88 -10.97
CA LEU A 120 8.91 9.14 -11.41
C LEU A 120 10.07 9.28 -10.44
N SER A 121 10.32 10.49 -9.92
CA SER A 121 11.37 10.71 -8.91
C SER A 121 11.07 9.98 -7.62
N PHE A 122 9.81 9.90 -7.19
CA PHE A 122 9.39 9.14 -6.02
C PHE A 122 9.64 7.63 -6.21
N PHE A 123 9.31 7.07 -7.37
CA PHE A 123 9.67 5.69 -7.67
C PHE A 123 11.18 5.49 -7.81
N GLY A 124 11.89 6.45 -8.41
CA GLY A 124 13.34 6.46 -8.53
C GLY A 124 14.05 6.45 -7.18
N ILE A 125 13.58 7.23 -6.21
CA ILE A 125 14.11 7.19 -4.84
C ILE A 125 13.79 5.87 -4.15
N GLY A 126 12.66 5.24 -4.49
CA GLY A 126 12.35 3.87 -4.06
C GLY A 126 13.39 2.86 -4.55
N ILE A 127 13.78 2.92 -5.83
CA ILE A 127 14.84 2.06 -6.39
C ILE A 127 16.16 2.35 -5.69
N LEU A 128 16.50 3.64 -5.54
CA LEU A 128 17.75 4.07 -4.94
C LEU A 128 17.87 3.63 -3.47
N SER A 129 16.79 3.78 -2.72
CA SER A 129 16.67 3.32 -1.35
C SER A 129 16.93 1.82 -1.25
N LEU A 130 16.38 1.01 -2.16
CA LEU A 130 16.67 -0.43 -2.15
C LEU A 130 18.15 -0.71 -2.41
N ILE A 131 18.75 -0.09 -3.44
CA ILE A 131 20.17 -0.29 -3.79
C ILE A 131 21.12 0.00 -2.61
N VAL A 132 20.79 1.00 -1.79
CA VAL A 132 21.59 1.40 -0.61
C VAL A 132 21.46 0.42 0.56
N ASN A 133 20.49 -0.48 0.51
CA ASN A 133 20.21 -1.47 1.55
C ASN A 133 20.49 -2.89 1.01
N PRO A 134 21.77 -3.23 0.72
CA PRO A 134 22.15 -4.51 0.12
C PRO A 134 21.77 -5.72 0.98
N GLU A 135 21.58 -5.55 2.29
CA GLU A 135 21.11 -6.60 3.20
C GLU A 135 19.80 -7.25 2.75
N LEU A 136 18.87 -6.47 2.17
CA LEU A 136 17.63 -7.00 1.60
C LEU A 136 17.95 -8.01 0.50
N PHE A 137 18.87 -7.65 -0.40
CA PHE A 137 19.29 -8.51 -1.52
C PHE A 137 20.08 -9.74 -1.08
N VAL A 138 20.97 -9.60 -0.10
CA VAL A 138 21.77 -10.73 0.39
C VAL A 138 20.87 -11.77 1.03
N ASP A 139 19.78 -11.34 1.66
CA ASP A 139 18.87 -12.23 2.33
C ASP A 139 17.91 -12.95 1.38
N PHE A 140 17.85 -12.57 0.10
CA PHE A 140 17.05 -13.24 -0.92
C PHE A 140 17.28 -14.74 -0.98
N LYS A 141 18.51 -15.21 -0.77
CA LYS A 141 18.86 -16.63 -0.87
C LYS A 141 18.04 -17.51 0.10
N TYR A 142 17.56 -16.95 1.20
CA TYR A 142 16.80 -17.68 2.21
C TYR A 142 15.31 -17.77 1.93
N TYR A 143 14.81 -16.93 1.03
CA TYR A 143 13.39 -16.86 0.72
C TYR A 143 13.07 -17.48 -0.66
N GLN A 144 14.05 -18.11 -1.34
CA GLN A 144 13.94 -18.67 -2.71
C GLN A 144 12.86 -19.76 -2.84
N LYS A 145 11.64 -19.36 -3.24
CA LYS A 145 10.49 -20.27 -3.48
C LYS A 145 10.25 -20.62 -4.96
N GLY A 146 11.27 -20.53 -5.82
CA GLY A 146 11.15 -20.97 -7.22
C GLY A 146 10.91 -19.88 -8.28
N TRP A 147 10.31 -20.28 -9.41
CA TRP A 147 10.37 -19.55 -10.69
C TRP A 147 9.67 -18.18 -10.69
N PHE A 148 8.59 -18.01 -9.91
CA PHE A 148 7.86 -16.72 -9.76
C PHE A 148 7.40 -16.45 -8.31
N TRP A 149 8.25 -16.83 -7.35
CA TRP A 149 8.15 -16.43 -5.94
C TRP A 149 7.87 -14.93 -5.70
N PHE A 150 8.36 -14.05 -6.58
CA PHE A 150 8.09 -12.62 -6.57
C PHE A 150 6.59 -12.27 -6.48
N LEU A 151 5.70 -13.04 -7.13
CA LEU A 151 4.26 -12.75 -7.10
C LEU A 151 3.64 -13.05 -5.73
N HIS A 152 4.17 -14.02 -4.99
CA HIS A 152 3.66 -14.42 -3.68
C HIS A 152 4.37 -13.73 -2.50
N SER A 153 5.32 -12.83 -2.79
CA SER A 153 6.08 -12.19 -1.70
C SER A 153 5.19 -11.36 -0.78
N THR A 154 5.30 -11.60 0.53
CA THR A 154 4.54 -10.97 1.61
C THR A 154 5.33 -9.86 2.29
N GLU A 155 4.69 -8.98 3.07
CA GLU A 155 5.31 -7.80 3.69
C GLU A 155 6.50 -8.08 4.63
N LEU A 156 6.65 -9.34 5.02
CA LEU A 156 7.73 -9.85 5.86
C LEU A 156 8.96 -10.27 5.06
N GLU A 157 8.87 -10.26 3.73
CA GLU A 157 9.92 -10.74 2.86
C GLU A 157 10.70 -9.61 2.20
N PRO A 158 12.00 -9.81 1.95
CA PRO A 158 12.83 -8.79 1.34
C PRO A 158 12.47 -8.52 -0.14
N TYR A 159 11.70 -9.40 -0.80
CA TYR A 159 11.20 -9.19 -2.17
C TYR A 159 9.96 -8.28 -2.26
N TYR A 160 9.21 -8.14 -1.17
CA TYR A 160 7.98 -7.36 -1.17
C TYR A 160 8.17 -5.89 -1.56
N PRO A 161 9.22 -5.20 -1.07
CA PRO A 161 9.63 -3.90 -1.59
C PRO A 161 9.76 -3.82 -3.11
N ILE A 162 10.49 -4.76 -3.70
CA ILE A 162 10.71 -4.83 -5.16
C ILE A 162 9.38 -5.10 -5.86
N LYS A 163 8.57 -6.00 -5.29
CA LYS A 163 7.25 -6.35 -5.80
C LYS A 163 6.32 -5.15 -5.90
N LEU A 164 6.13 -4.44 -4.80
CA LEU A 164 5.28 -3.26 -4.78
C LEU A 164 5.81 -2.18 -5.73
N LEU A 165 7.11 -1.90 -5.69
CA LEU A 165 7.71 -0.86 -6.50
C LEU A 165 7.56 -1.16 -8.01
N PHE A 166 7.86 -2.40 -8.42
CA PHE A 166 7.67 -2.87 -9.79
C PHE A 166 6.21 -2.76 -10.23
N LEU A 167 5.28 -3.25 -9.41
CA LEU A 167 3.85 -3.19 -9.72
C LEU A 167 3.33 -1.75 -9.81
N GLY A 168 3.81 -0.85 -8.95
CA GLY A 168 3.44 0.56 -8.99
C GLY A 168 3.91 1.27 -10.26
N ILE A 169 5.17 1.04 -10.64
CA ILE A 169 5.74 1.57 -11.90
C ILE A 169 4.99 0.97 -13.09
N LEU A 170 4.83 -0.36 -13.13
CA LEU A 170 4.13 -1.06 -14.20
C LEU A 170 2.69 -0.57 -14.34
N PHE A 171 1.99 -0.36 -13.22
CA PHE A 171 0.64 0.19 -13.21
C PHE A 171 0.58 1.61 -13.76
N LEU A 172 1.49 2.50 -13.35
CA LEU A 172 1.52 3.88 -13.88
C LEU A 172 1.69 3.89 -15.40
N PHE A 173 2.69 3.14 -15.91
CA PHE A 173 2.94 3.03 -17.34
C PHE A 173 1.79 2.34 -18.07
N GLY A 174 1.23 1.28 -17.48
CA GLY A 174 0.08 0.54 -18.00
C GLY A 174 -1.16 1.40 -18.12
N LEU A 175 -1.47 2.21 -17.10
CA LEU A 175 -2.61 3.12 -17.06
C LEU A 175 -2.52 4.18 -18.16
N ILE A 176 -1.36 4.82 -18.32
CA ILE A 176 -1.13 5.83 -19.37
C ILE A 176 -1.15 5.19 -20.76
N ALA A 177 -0.54 4.01 -20.92
CA ALA A 177 -0.55 3.29 -22.19
C ALA A 177 -1.98 2.86 -22.59
N ARG A 178 -2.77 2.37 -21.63
CA ARG A 178 -4.17 1.97 -21.84
C ARG A 178 -5.06 3.16 -22.19
N LYS A 179 -4.88 4.28 -21.50
CA LYS A 179 -5.51 5.55 -21.88
C LYS A 179 -5.18 5.88 -23.34
N ASN A 180 -3.90 5.94 -23.71
CA ASN A 180 -3.48 6.38 -25.04
C ASN A 180 -3.87 5.41 -26.16
N TRP A 181 -3.96 4.11 -25.85
CA TRP A 181 -4.42 3.11 -26.80
C TRP A 181 -5.93 3.12 -27.01
N LEU A 182 -6.71 3.27 -25.94
CA LEU A 182 -8.17 3.10 -25.97
C LEU A 182 -8.95 4.42 -26.12
N GLU A 183 -8.32 5.57 -25.86
CA GLU A 183 -8.93 6.88 -26.05
C GLU A 183 -9.02 7.23 -27.54
N LYS A 184 -10.23 7.11 -28.10
CA LYS A 184 -10.57 7.73 -29.40
C LYS A 184 -10.76 9.22 -29.19
N SER A 185 -10.50 10.01 -30.24
CA SER A 185 -10.47 11.47 -30.34
C SER A 185 -11.76 12.24 -29.97
N SER A 186 -12.43 11.88 -28.88
CA SER A 186 -13.58 12.61 -28.33
C SER A 186 -13.14 13.41 -27.09
N GLU A 187 -13.72 14.60 -26.89
CA GLU A 187 -13.40 15.56 -25.82
C GLU A 187 -13.57 15.04 -24.37
N THR A 188 -14.03 13.81 -24.18
CA THR A 188 -14.10 13.14 -22.88
C THR A 188 -13.23 11.89 -22.88
N ASN A 189 -12.30 11.78 -21.93
CA ASN A 189 -11.47 10.61 -21.70
C ASN A 189 -12.34 9.43 -21.24
N SER A 190 -12.98 8.75 -22.20
CA SER A 190 -13.87 7.60 -21.98
C SER A 190 -13.21 6.51 -21.14
N PHE A 191 -11.89 6.31 -21.28
CA PHE A 191 -11.10 5.38 -20.48
C PHE A 191 -11.15 5.69 -18.97
N TYR A 192 -10.85 6.92 -18.57
CA TYR A 192 -10.87 7.32 -17.16
C TYR A 192 -12.29 7.28 -16.60
N LEU A 193 -13.31 7.66 -17.38
CA LEU A 193 -14.69 7.51 -16.94
C LEU A 193 -15.04 6.04 -16.64
N ILE A 194 -14.60 5.11 -17.49
CA ILE A 194 -14.83 3.67 -17.33
C ILE A 194 -14.09 3.13 -16.11
N PHE A 195 -12.82 3.49 -15.93
CA PHE A 195 -12.06 3.13 -14.73
C PHE A 195 -12.75 3.61 -13.45
N ALA A 196 -13.14 4.90 -13.41
CA ALA A 196 -13.85 5.49 -12.27
C ALA A 196 -15.20 4.83 -12.02
N SER A 197 -15.93 4.45 -13.08
CA SER A 197 -17.18 3.72 -12.96
C SER A 197 -17.00 2.32 -12.38
N GLY A 198 -15.90 1.63 -12.70
CA GLY A 198 -15.54 0.35 -12.11
C GLY A 198 -15.28 0.47 -10.62
N VAL A 199 -14.49 1.47 -10.19
CA VAL A 199 -14.28 1.78 -8.77
C VAL A 199 -15.61 2.08 -8.08
N GLY A 200 -16.43 2.96 -8.65
CA GLY A 200 -17.76 3.31 -8.11
C GLY A 200 -18.70 2.10 -7.99
N PHE A 201 -18.72 1.21 -8.98
CA PHE A 201 -19.48 -0.03 -8.93
C PHE A 201 -19.00 -0.96 -7.82
N GLY A 202 -17.68 -1.14 -7.68
CA GLY A 202 -17.10 -1.90 -6.56
C GLY A 202 -17.51 -1.32 -5.21
N MET A 203 -17.49 0.01 -5.05
CA MET A 203 -17.97 0.66 -3.83
C MET A 203 -19.44 0.35 -3.55
N ILE A 204 -20.32 0.47 -4.54
CA ILE A 204 -21.75 0.16 -4.40
C ILE A 204 -21.96 -1.29 -3.97
N VAL A 205 -21.27 -2.24 -4.61
CA VAL A 205 -21.34 -3.67 -4.25
C VAL A 205 -20.89 -3.88 -2.81
N SER A 206 -19.74 -3.32 -2.41
CA SER A 206 -19.23 -3.45 -1.04
C SER A 206 -20.19 -2.85 -0.01
N ILE A 207 -20.72 -1.64 -0.24
CA ILE A 207 -21.70 -1.00 0.65
C ILE A 207 -22.98 -1.84 0.76
N GLY A 208 -23.49 -2.35 -0.37
CA GLY A 208 -24.65 -3.23 -0.41
C GLY A 208 -24.45 -4.48 0.45
N PHE A 209 -23.33 -5.19 0.27
CA PHE A 209 -22.99 -6.34 1.11
C PHE A 209 -22.83 -5.95 2.59
N GLY A 210 -22.23 -4.80 2.90
CA GLY A 210 -22.11 -4.31 4.28
C GLY A 210 -23.45 -4.03 4.96
N TRP A 211 -24.41 -3.48 4.23
CA TRP A 211 -25.77 -3.30 4.75
C TRP A 211 -26.46 -4.65 4.93
N ILE A 212 -26.30 -5.59 4.01
CA ILE A 212 -26.89 -6.93 4.18
C ILE A 212 -26.24 -7.67 5.35
N GLU A 213 -24.92 -7.56 5.55
CA GLU A 213 -24.23 -8.08 6.74
C GLU A 213 -24.81 -7.51 8.04
N TYR A 214 -25.21 -6.25 8.02
CA TYR A 214 -25.80 -5.59 9.18
C TYR A 214 -27.24 -6.07 9.45
N PHE A 215 -28.08 -6.07 8.42
CA PHE A 215 -29.52 -6.35 8.56
C PHE A 215 -29.89 -7.83 8.51
N SER A 216 -29.03 -8.71 7.95
CA SER A 216 -29.29 -10.14 7.80
C SER A 216 -28.30 -11.00 8.60
N PRO A 217 -28.69 -11.51 9.78
CA PRO A 217 -27.87 -12.42 10.57
C PRO A 217 -27.51 -13.71 9.82
N ILE A 218 -28.42 -14.22 8.98
CA ILE A 218 -28.24 -15.45 8.20
C ILE A 218 -27.14 -15.26 7.16
N LEU A 219 -27.18 -14.18 6.38
CA LEU A 219 -26.15 -13.94 5.38
C LEU A 219 -24.80 -13.64 6.03
N LYS A 220 -24.79 -12.88 7.13
CA LYS A 220 -23.59 -12.65 7.93
C LYS A 220 -22.97 -13.97 8.40
N TRP A 221 -23.77 -14.93 8.87
CA TRP A 221 -23.27 -16.24 9.26
C TRP A 221 -22.64 -16.99 8.07
N LYS A 222 -23.30 -16.97 6.90
CA LYS A 222 -22.74 -17.58 5.67
C LYS A 222 -21.42 -16.92 5.24
N LEU A 223 -21.35 -15.59 5.26
CA LEU A 223 -20.12 -14.84 4.95
C LEU A 223 -19.01 -15.13 5.96
N ASN A 224 -19.35 -15.26 7.23
CA ASN A 224 -18.38 -15.64 8.26
C ASN A 224 -17.87 -17.08 8.08
N TYR A 225 -18.77 -18.00 7.72
CA TYR A 225 -18.40 -19.38 7.42
C TYR A 225 -17.48 -19.43 6.20
N TYR A 226 -17.84 -18.70 5.14
CA TYR A 226 -17.02 -18.56 3.95
C TYR A 226 -15.65 -17.97 4.25
N HIS A 227 -15.57 -16.92 5.08
CA HIS A 227 -14.30 -16.32 5.48
C HIS A 227 -13.43 -17.28 6.29
N ARG A 228 -14.00 -18.02 7.26
CA ARG A 228 -13.24 -19.06 7.99
C ARG A 228 -12.81 -20.19 7.07
N TRP A 229 -13.64 -20.57 6.11
CA TRP A 229 -13.28 -21.57 5.10
C TRP A 229 -12.17 -21.09 4.17
N LEU A 230 -12.14 -19.79 3.86
CA LEU A 230 -11.11 -19.15 3.06
C LEU A 230 -9.81 -18.97 3.85
N ASP A 231 -9.79 -18.20 4.93
CA ASP A 231 -8.55 -17.77 5.60
C ASP A 231 -8.22 -18.56 6.87
N GLY A 232 -9.08 -19.50 7.29
CA GLY A 232 -8.86 -20.34 8.47
C GLY A 232 -9.16 -19.64 9.81
N TYR A 233 -9.27 -18.30 9.82
CA TYR A 233 -9.62 -17.52 11.00
C TYR A 233 -10.57 -16.36 10.67
N LYS A 234 -11.10 -15.69 11.70
CA LYS A 234 -11.85 -14.43 11.53
C LYS A 234 -11.43 -13.43 12.59
N PHE A 235 -11.00 -12.24 12.17
CA PHE A 235 -10.85 -11.11 13.07
C PHE A 235 -12.22 -10.51 13.43
N LEU A 236 -12.63 -10.65 14.70
CA LEU A 236 -13.85 -10.05 15.23
C LEU A 236 -13.48 -8.78 16.01
N ALA A 237 -13.42 -7.65 15.30
CA ALA A 237 -13.20 -6.35 15.95
C ALA A 237 -14.51 -5.85 16.57
N LEU A 238 -14.53 -5.61 17.89
CA LEU A 238 -15.63 -4.91 18.54
C LEU A 238 -15.70 -3.44 18.05
N PRO A 239 -16.90 -2.88 17.86
CA PRO A 239 -17.06 -1.50 17.46
C PRO A 239 -16.41 -0.58 18.49
N HIS A 240 -15.64 0.40 18.04
CA HIS A 240 -15.07 1.40 18.94
C HIS A 240 -16.18 2.38 19.33
N SER A 241 -16.43 2.53 20.62
CA SER A 241 -17.28 3.62 21.12
C SER A 241 -16.57 4.94 20.82
N LEU A 242 -17.14 5.73 19.90
CA LEU A 242 -16.68 7.08 19.58
C LEU A 242 -17.31 8.13 20.49
N ILE A 243 -18.52 7.86 20.99
CA ILE A 243 -19.29 8.76 21.85
C ILE A 243 -19.88 7.91 22.98
N PRO A 244 -19.47 8.12 24.25
CA PRO A 244 -19.97 7.36 25.40
C PRO A 244 -21.51 7.27 25.46
N GLY A 245 -22.21 8.35 25.08
CA GLY A 245 -23.68 8.40 25.05
C GLY A 245 -24.36 7.63 23.91
N LEU A 246 -23.63 7.30 22.83
CA LEU A 246 -24.17 6.51 21.71
C LEU A 246 -23.89 5.01 21.83
N LYS A 247 -23.22 4.57 22.90
CA LYS A 247 -22.86 3.16 23.13
C LYS A 247 -24.07 2.20 23.06
N ARG A 248 -25.26 2.68 23.46
CA ARG A 248 -26.53 1.92 23.39
C ARG A 248 -27.06 1.75 21.96
N TYR A 249 -26.71 2.68 21.06
CA TYR A 249 -27.15 2.70 19.66
C TYR A 249 -26.08 2.18 18.69
N LEU A 250 -24.85 1.99 19.17
CA LEU A 250 -23.79 1.40 18.36
C LEU A 250 -24.13 -0.08 18.08
N PRO A 251 -23.88 -0.55 16.85
CA PRO A 251 -24.00 -1.96 16.50
C PRO A 251 -23.29 -2.85 17.52
N ARG A 252 -23.80 -4.06 17.79
CA ARG A 252 -23.01 -5.07 18.54
C ARG A 252 -21.73 -5.48 17.78
N PHE A 253 -21.72 -5.30 16.46
CA PHE A 253 -20.61 -5.63 15.57
C PHE A 253 -20.53 -4.62 14.43
N GLY A 254 -19.34 -4.09 14.11
CA GLY A 254 -19.16 -3.24 12.93
C GLY A 254 -19.25 -4.02 11.62
N ILE A 255 -19.68 -3.37 10.55
CA ILE A 255 -19.66 -3.97 9.20
C ILE A 255 -18.22 -4.02 8.67
N GLN A 256 -17.86 -5.11 8.00
CA GLN A 256 -16.49 -5.37 7.53
C GLN A 256 -16.40 -5.42 5.99
N SER A 257 -17.54 -5.34 5.32
CA SER A 257 -17.88 -6.18 4.16
C SER A 257 -16.82 -6.45 3.12
N LEU A 258 -16.72 -7.73 2.73
CA LEU A 258 -15.82 -8.33 1.73
C LEU A 258 -14.31 -8.06 1.90
N PHE A 259 -13.92 -7.08 2.72
CA PHE A 259 -12.54 -6.84 3.16
C PHE A 259 -12.20 -7.59 4.46
N TRP A 260 -13.21 -8.16 5.14
CA TRP A 260 -13.08 -8.90 6.41
C TRP A 260 -12.41 -8.14 7.58
N ASN A 261 -12.08 -6.87 7.36
CA ASN A 261 -11.56 -5.90 8.31
C ASN A 261 -12.24 -4.55 8.05
N ARG A 262 -12.82 -3.98 9.10
CA ARG A 262 -13.54 -2.71 9.04
C ARG A 262 -12.66 -1.53 8.61
N SER A 263 -11.37 -1.54 9.00
CA SER A 263 -10.43 -0.46 8.68
C SER A 263 -10.08 -0.52 7.19
N TRP A 264 -9.90 -1.73 6.65
CA TRP A 264 -9.66 -1.94 5.23
C TRP A 264 -10.86 -1.55 4.37
N PHE A 265 -12.06 -1.90 4.83
CA PHE A 265 -13.28 -1.42 4.18
C PHE A 265 -13.37 0.11 4.18
N ALA A 266 -13.05 0.75 5.31
CA ALA A 266 -13.05 2.21 5.41
C ALA A 266 -12.03 2.88 4.47
N VAL A 267 -10.78 2.39 4.42
CA VAL A 267 -9.76 2.99 3.54
C VAL A 267 -10.10 2.79 2.07
N TYR A 268 -10.67 1.63 1.68
CA TYR A 268 -11.13 1.40 0.32
C TYR A 268 -12.20 2.43 -0.08
N LEU A 269 -13.20 2.64 0.78
CA LEU A 269 -14.24 3.64 0.54
C LEU A 269 -13.68 5.06 0.44
N VAL A 270 -12.75 5.45 1.32
CA VAL A 270 -12.12 6.77 1.25
C VAL A 270 -11.29 6.92 -0.04
N SER A 271 -10.51 5.90 -0.40
CA SER A 271 -9.67 5.89 -1.61
C SER A 271 -10.49 5.99 -2.90
N GLY A 272 -11.72 5.46 -2.89
CA GLY A 272 -12.64 5.50 -4.02
C GLY A 272 -13.39 6.81 -4.19
N LEU A 273 -13.48 7.67 -3.17
CA LEU A 273 -14.26 8.93 -3.20
C LEU A 273 -13.92 9.83 -4.41
N PRO A 274 -12.64 10.10 -4.73
CA PRO A 274 -12.30 10.96 -5.87
C PRO A 274 -12.82 10.39 -7.20
N PHE A 275 -12.74 9.08 -7.37
CA PHE A 275 -13.20 8.39 -8.58
C PHE A 275 -14.73 8.36 -8.66
N LEU A 276 -15.43 8.11 -7.55
CA LEU A 276 -16.89 8.15 -7.48
C LEU A 276 -17.43 9.53 -7.90
N PHE A 277 -16.89 10.62 -7.33
CA PHE A 277 -17.34 11.96 -7.69
C PHE A 277 -16.91 12.37 -9.10
N TYR A 278 -15.75 11.93 -9.57
CA TYR A 278 -15.36 12.10 -10.97
C TYR A 278 -16.39 11.44 -11.91
N TRP A 279 -16.81 10.22 -11.60
CA TRP A 279 -17.80 9.48 -12.38
C TRP A 279 -19.16 10.20 -12.37
N ILE A 280 -19.68 10.55 -11.18
CA ILE A 280 -20.95 11.27 -11.01
C ILE A 280 -21.00 12.58 -11.83
N PHE A 281 -19.96 13.40 -11.73
CA PHE A 281 -19.95 14.72 -12.39
C PHE A 281 -19.76 14.64 -13.91
N ASN A 282 -19.12 13.57 -14.42
CA ASN A 282 -18.86 13.42 -15.85
C ASN A 282 -19.93 12.61 -16.59
N ILE A 283 -20.63 11.67 -15.95
CA ILE A 283 -21.82 11.02 -16.54
C ILE A 283 -22.87 12.07 -16.90
N SER A 284 -23.10 13.04 -16.00
CA SER A 284 -24.11 14.08 -16.19
C SER A 284 -23.86 14.95 -17.43
N LYS A 285 -22.60 15.06 -17.89
CA LYS A 285 -22.25 15.76 -19.13
C LYS A 285 -22.61 14.95 -20.39
N ASN A 286 -22.52 13.62 -20.33
CA ASN A 286 -22.82 12.74 -21.47
C ASN A 286 -24.33 12.52 -21.68
N TYR A 287 -25.17 12.61 -20.64
CA TYR A 287 -26.63 12.54 -20.79
C TYR A 287 -27.26 13.73 -21.55
N LYS A 288 -26.50 14.79 -21.84
CA LYS A 288 -26.93 15.86 -22.76
C LYS A 288 -27.01 15.39 -24.23
N ILE A 289 -26.57 14.18 -24.54
CA ILE A 289 -26.77 13.53 -25.83
C ILE A 289 -27.88 12.47 -25.67
N ASN A 290 -29.07 12.78 -26.22
CA ASN A 290 -30.14 11.87 -26.67
C ASN A 290 -31.41 11.57 -25.85
N ILE A 291 -31.68 12.10 -24.64
CA ILE A 291 -33.02 11.88 -24.00
C ILE A 291 -33.88 13.15 -23.85
N PHE A 292 -33.27 14.33 -23.71
CA PHE A 292 -34.02 15.60 -23.56
C PHE A 292 -33.85 16.56 -24.75
N LYS A 293 -33.80 16.03 -25.99
CA LYS A 293 -33.76 16.87 -27.20
C LYS A 293 -35.14 17.40 -27.62
N ASN A 294 -36.23 16.94 -27.00
CA ASN A 294 -37.60 17.36 -27.37
C ASN A 294 -38.11 18.63 -26.68
N ASN A 295 -37.44 19.15 -25.65
CA ASN A 295 -37.86 20.43 -25.04
C ASN A 295 -37.11 21.60 -25.69
N LYS A 296 -37.60 22.01 -26.85
CA LYS A 296 -37.14 23.13 -27.69
C LYS A 296 -37.47 24.51 -27.08
N LEU A 297 -37.34 24.68 -25.76
CA LEU A 297 -37.81 25.88 -25.04
C LEU A 297 -36.77 26.54 -24.11
N LEU A 298 -35.51 26.11 -24.16
CA LEU A 298 -34.41 26.76 -23.43
C LEU A 298 -33.21 26.96 -24.36
N LYS A 299 -33.41 27.76 -25.41
CA LYS A 299 -32.33 28.48 -26.07
C LYS A 299 -32.42 29.93 -25.64
N GLU A 300 -31.49 30.31 -24.77
CA GLU A 300 -30.74 31.58 -24.75
C GLU A 300 -30.27 31.89 -23.32
N GLY A 301 -28.96 32.00 -23.14
CA GLY A 301 -28.35 32.54 -21.92
C GLY A 301 -28.17 31.60 -20.73
N SER A 302 -27.65 30.38 -20.89
CA SER A 302 -27.36 29.53 -19.72
C SER A 302 -25.88 29.61 -19.30
N SER A 303 -25.61 30.44 -18.29
CA SER A 303 -24.53 30.16 -17.34
C SER A 303 -24.60 28.69 -16.89
N GLU A 304 -23.44 28.07 -16.61
CA GLU A 304 -23.28 26.70 -16.13
C GLU A 304 -24.04 26.45 -14.80
N LYS A 305 -25.38 26.40 -14.83
CA LYS A 305 -26.19 25.92 -13.73
C LYS A 305 -25.99 24.42 -13.64
N THR A 306 -25.27 23.98 -12.62
CA THR A 306 -25.23 22.58 -12.19
C THR A 306 -26.65 22.05 -12.10
N SER A 307 -26.94 20.94 -12.78
CA SER A 307 -28.27 20.32 -12.78
C SER A 307 -28.73 20.03 -11.34
N PRO A 308 -29.99 20.33 -10.95
CA PRO A 308 -30.52 20.04 -9.62
C PRO A 308 -30.39 18.55 -9.24
N TYR A 309 -30.37 17.66 -10.23
CA TYR A 309 -30.10 16.23 -10.03
C TYR A 309 -28.75 15.94 -9.37
N ILE A 310 -27.70 16.72 -9.69
CA ILE A 310 -26.37 16.54 -9.11
C ILE A 310 -26.38 16.84 -7.61
N TRP A 311 -27.16 17.83 -7.18
CA TRP A 311 -27.32 18.18 -5.77
C TRP A 311 -28.03 17.07 -4.99
N VAL A 312 -29.14 16.56 -5.53
CA VAL A 312 -29.87 15.44 -4.91
C VAL A 312 -28.97 14.21 -4.79
N LEU A 313 -28.26 13.84 -5.85
CA LEU A 313 -27.34 12.70 -5.84
C LEU A 313 -26.19 12.91 -4.85
N PHE A 314 -25.64 14.12 -4.76
CA PHE A 314 -24.60 14.47 -3.79
C PHE A 314 -25.09 14.31 -2.34
N PHE A 315 -26.29 14.78 -2.01
CA PHE A 315 -26.87 14.61 -0.68
C PHE A 315 -27.18 13.14 -0.34
N ILE A 316 -27.69 12.37 -1.31
CA ILE A 316 -27.89 10.93 -1.13
C ILE A 316 -26.57 10.22 -0.84
N VAL A 317 -25.53 10.51 -1.63
CA VAL A 317 -24.18 9.95 -1.42
C VAL A 317 -23.66 10.33 -0.03
N LEU A 318 -23.80 11.59 0.39
CA LEU A 318 -23.41 12.03 1.73
C LEU A 318 -24.13 11.25 2.85
N LEU A 319 -25.44 11.05 2.73
CA LEU A 319 -26.21 10.29 3.71
C LEU A 319 -25.77 8.83 3.76
N VAL A 320 -25.65 8.18 2.61
CA VAL A 320 -25.21 6.78 2.52
C VAL A 320 -23.81 6.61 3.12
N PHE A 321 -22.84 7.42 2.73
CA PHE A 321 -21.47 7.33 3.27
C PHE A 321 -21.43 7.67 4.76
N GLY A 322 -22.20 8.67 5.22
CA GLY A 322 -22.30 9.02 6.64
C GLY A 322 -22.82 7.84 7.47
N THR A 323 -23.91 7.21 7.02
CA THR A 323 -24.44 6.00 7.68
C THR A 323 -23.44 4.85 7.63
N VAL A 324 -22.83 4.58 6.47
CA VAL A 324 -21.86 3.49 6.30
C VAL A 324 -20.65 3.66 7.21
N PHE A 325 -19.99 4.83 7.20
CA PHE A 325 -18.82 5.06 8.07
C PHE A 325 -19.16 4.97 9.55
N PHE A 326 -20.36 5.42 9.95
CA PHE A 326 -20.85 5.22 11.32
C PHE A 326 -21.03 3.73 11.66
N LEU A 327 -21.63 2.94 10.76
CA LEU A 327 -21.81 1.49 10.94
C LEU A 327 -20.50 0.69 10.92
N ILE A 328 -19.49 1.15 10.17
CA ILE A 328 -18.14 0.57 10.19
C ILE A 328 -17.49 0.82 11.57
N GLY A 329 -17.64 2.02 12.12
CA GLY A 329 -17.08 2.40 13.42
C GLY A 329 -15.55 2.52 13.45
N ALA A 330 -14.91 2.70 12.28
CA ALA A 330 -13.47 2.93 12.16
C ALA A 330 -13.15 4.43 12.29
N ARG A 331 -12.39 4.81 13.33
CA ARG A 331 -12.10 6.22 13.66
C ARG A 331 -11.47 6.99 12.49
N GLY A 332 -10.45 6.43 11.85
CA GLY A 332 -9.76 7.07 10.72
C GLY A 332 -10.67 7.33 9.51
N GLY A 333 -11.60 6.41 9.23
CA GLY A 333 -12.60 6.58 8.16
C GLY A 333 -13.56 7.74 8.45
N ILE A 334 -14.05 7.80 9.69
CA ILE A 334 -14.96 8.87 10.13
C ILE A 334 -14.26 10.23 10.12
N PHE A 335 -13.02 10.34 10.63
CA PHE A 335 -12.26 11.60 10.58
C PHE A 335 -12.00 12.06 9.13
N SER A 336 -11.71 11.12 8.23
CA SER A 336 -11.49 11.43 6.81
C SER A 336 -12.78 11.89 6.12
N PHE A 337 -13.91 11.27 6.45
CA PHE A 337 -15.22 11.68 5.94
C PHE A 337 -15.68 13.02 6.53
N LEU A 338 -15.44 13.29 7.81
CA LEU A 338 -15.69 14.61 8.40
C LEU A 338 -14.82 15.69 7.73
N THR A 339 -13.54 15.39 7.46
CA THR A 339 -12.66 16.26 6.67
C THR A 339 -13.27 16.55 5.31
N PHE A 340 -13.75 15.52 4.60
CA PHE A 340 -14.44 15.68 3.32
C PHE A 340 -15.61 16.68 3.42
N CYS A 341 -16.50 16.52 4.40
CA CYS A 341 -17.65 17.40 4.60
C CYS A 341 -17.22 18.85 4.92
N ILE A 342 -16.32 19.03 5.88
CA ILE A 342 -15.85 20.35 6.33
C ILE A 342 -15.13 21.07 5.19
N PHE A 343 -14.23 20.37 4.48
CA PHE A 343 -13.46 20.96 3.39
C PHE A 343 -14.37 21.28 2.20
N THR A 344 -15.42 20.49 1.96
CA THR A 344 -16.36 20.80 0.86
C THR A 344 -17.07 22.13 1.09
N VAL A 345 -17.43 22.44 2.34
CA VAL A 345 -18.02 23.73 2.70
C VAL A 345 -16.95 24.83 2.67
N PHE A 346 -15.83 24.63 3.35
CA PHE A 346 -14.75 25.62 3.44
C PHE A 346 -14.20 26.03 2.08
N ILE A 347 -13.87 25.06 1.22
CA ILE A 347 -13.33 25.31 -0.12
C ILE A 347 -14.37 25.94 -1.03
N PHE A 348 -15.66 25.60 -0.87
CA PHE A 348 -16.71 26.27 -1.62
C PHE A 348 -16.73 27.78 -1.32
N PHE A 349 -16.67 28.17 -0.05
CA PHE A 349 -16.57 29.58 0.35
C PHE A 349 -15.24 30.21 -0.05
N PHE A 350 -14.12 29.49 0.05
CA PHE A 350 -12.81 29.94 -0.41
C PHE A 350 -12.83 30.31 -1.91
N LEU A 351 -13.52 29.51 -2.74
CA LEU A 351 -13.71 29.77 -4.17
C LEU A 351 -14.70 30.91 -4.47
N LEU A 352 -15.41 31.46 -3.47
CA LEU A 352 -16.25 32.66 -3.62
C LEU A 352 -15.45 33.96 -3.53
N ILE A 353 -14.21 33.92 -3.04
CA ILE A 353 -13.33 35.10 -2.98
C ILE A 353 -13.07 35.63 -4.40
N LYS A 354 -13.61 36.82 -4.71
CA LYS A 354 -13.51 37.43 -6.05
C LYS A 354 -12.11 37.97 -6.36
N ASN A 355 -11.33 38.31 -5.34
CA ASN A 355 -10.01 38.91 -5.52
C ASN A 355 -8.96 37.85 -5.93
N LYS A 356 -8.53 37.92 -7.20
CA LYS A 356 -7.57 36.99 -7.80
C LYS A 356 -6.18 37.08 -7.20
N SER A 357 -5.72 38.25 -6.73
CA SER A 357 -4.39 38.39 -6.13
C SER A 357 -4.33 37.67 -4.77
N ILE A 358 -5.35 37.90 -3.93
CA ILE A 358 -5.50 37.24 -2.63
C ILE A 358 -5.63 35.73 -2.81
N SER A 359 -6.48 35.26 -3.73
CA SER A 359 -6.66 33.83 -3.99
C SER A 359 -5.37 33.14 -4.47
N ARG A 360 -4.56 33.81 -5.30
CA ARG A 360 -3.26 33.29 -5.78
C ARG A 360 -2.24 33.11 -4.65
N VAL A 361 -2.28 33.94 -3.61
CA VAL A 361 -1.38 33.84 -2.45
C VAL A 361 -1.91 32.86 -1.42
N LEU A 362 -3.21 32.92 -1.08
CA LEU A 362 -3.79 32.06 -0.06
C LEU A 362 -3.80 30.57 -0.46
N THR A 363 -4.00 30.27 -1.74
CA THR A 363 -4.05 28.87 -2.23
C THR A 363 -2.78 28.07 -1.91
N PRO A 364 -1.57 28.49 -2.33
CA PRO A 364 -0.35 27.76 -2.00
C PRO A 364 -0.04 27.77 -0.50
N VAL A 365 -0.36 28.84 0.23
CA VAL A 365 -0.18 28.91 1.69
C VAL A 365 -1.03 27.86 2.39
N PHE A 366 -2.34 27.81 2.10
CA PHE A 366 -3.26 26.83 2.65
C PHE A 366 -2.80 25.39 2.38
N ILE A 367 -2.45 25.09 1.12
CA ILE A 367 -1.99 23.76 0.72
C ILE A 367 -0.70 23.38 1.46
N SER A 368 0.26 24.30 1.56
CA SER A 368 1.54 24.04 2.24
C SER A 368 1.32 23.73 3.72
N HIS A 369 0.49 24.51 4.42
CA HIS A 369 0.15 24.24 5.82
C HIS A 369 -0.58 22.91 6.00
N PHE A 370 -1.50 22.58 5.09
CA PHE A 370 -2.23 21.31 5.14
C PHE A 370 -1.30 20.11 4.95
N VAL A 371 -0.35 20.19 4.03
CA VAL A 371 0.65 19.12 3.82
C VAL A 371 1.64 19.04 4.99
N LEU A 372 2.08 20.18 5.52
CA LEU A 372 2.94 20.24 6.72
C LEU A 372 2.27 19.58 7.93
N ALA A 373 0.96 19.75 8.11
CA ALA A 373 0.22 19.06 9.18
C ALA A 373 0.37 17.54 9.10
N GLY A 374 0.42 16.96 7.89
CA GLY A 374 0.65 15.53 7.70
C GLY A 374 2.04 15.05 8.12
N ILE A 375 3.07 15.88 7.92
CA ILE A 375 4.44 15.59 8.38
C ILE A 375 4.54 15.70 9.91
N LEU A 376 3.90 16.72 10.49
CA LEU A 376 3.96 16.99 11.92
C LEU A 376 3.11 16.01 12.76
N PHE A 377 2.06 15.43 12.18
CA PHE A 377 1.17 14.51 12.89
C PHE A 377 1.89 13.32 13.55
N PRO A 378 2.71 12.51 12.86
CA PRO A 378 3.42 11.40 13.51
C PRO A 378 4.42 11.86 14.57
N ILE A 379 5.08 13.02 14.36
CA ILE A 379 6.00 13.62 15.34
C ILE A 379 5.25 13.99 16.62
N TRP A 380 4.08 14.62 16.48
CA TRP A 380 3.22 15.00 17.59
C TRP A 380 2.75 13.78 18.40
N VAL A 381 2.37 12.67 17.75
CA VAL A 381 1.97 11.42 18.42
C VAL A 381 3.11 10.81 19.25
N VAL A 382 4.33 10.78 18.71
CA VAL A 382 5.51 10.27 19.43
C VAL A 382 5.88 11.19 20.60
N TRP A 383 5.86 12.51 20.37
CA TRP A 383 6.26 13.50 21.37
C TRP A 383 5.28 13.60 22.55
N THR A 384 3.98 13.45 22.30
CA THR A 384 2.94 13.51 23.34
C THR A 384 2.83 12.22 24.18
N LEU A 385 3.67 11.21 23.91
CA LEU A 385 3.70 9.94 24.64
C LEU A 385 2.30 9.33 24.82
N VAL A 386 1.53 9.20 23.73
CA VAL A 386 0.20 8.53 23.75
C VAL A 386 0.27 7.04 24.14
N GLY A 387 1.48 6.52 24.41
CA GLY A 387 1.78 5.15 24.83
C GLY A 387 0.94 4.55 25.96
N PRO A 388 0.39 5.30 26.94
CA PRO A 388 -0.53 4.72 27.92
C PRO A 388 -1.90 4.31 27.35
N VAL A 389 -2.33 4.90 26.23
CA VAL A 389 -3.66 4.69 25.65
C VAL A 389 -3.66 3.59 24.58
N ASP A 390 -2.56 3.48 23.81
CA ASP A 390 -2.36 2.44 22.79
C ASP A 390 -0.86 2.08 22.70
N PRO A 391 -0.36 1.22 23.60
CA PRO A 391 1.07 0.90 23.70
C PRO A 391 1.59 0.15 22.47
N GLU A 392 0.75 -0.65 21.81
CA GLU A 392 1.12 -1.38 20.59
C GLU A 392 1.38 -0.41 19.44
N ARG A 393 0.43 0.50 19.16
CA ARG A 393 0.60 1.50 18.10
C ARG A 393 1.78 2.44 18.38
N PHE A 394 1.98 2.84 19.64
CA PHE A 394 3.12 3.66 20.02
C PHE A 394 4.46 2.95 19.75
N SER A 395 4.54 1.63 20.00
CA SER A 395 5.76 0.84 19.73
C SER A 395 6.12 0.81 18.25
N HIS A 396 5.14 0.73 17.34
CA HIS A 396 5.36 0.78 15.89
C HIS A 396 5.73 2.18 15.42
N PHE A 397 5.12 3.23 15.99
CA PHE A 397 5.51 4.61 15.68
C PHE A 397 6.96 4.90 16.09
N SER A 398 7.35 4.44 17.29
CA SER A 398 8.72 4.57 17.79
C SER A 398 9.72 3.80 16.92
N SER A 399 9.39 2.56 16.55
CA SER A 399 10.24 1.71 15.70
C SER A 399 10.42 2.27 14.29
N GLY A 400 9.34 2.80 13.69
CA GLY A 400 9.39 3.48 12.39
C GLY A 400 10.26 4.74 12.44
N MET A 401 10.14 5.56 13.49
CA MET A 401 10.98 6.74 13.67
C MET A 401 12.45 6.36 13.88
N LYS A 402 12.72 5.32 14.66
CA LYS A 402 14.08 4.81 14.88
C LYS A 402 14.73 4.36 13.57
N LEU A 403 14.02 3.56 12.76
CA LEU A 403 14.54 3.13 11.45
C LEU A 403 14.82 4.32 10.52
N GLY A 404 13.89 5.28 10.46
CA GLY A 404 14.06 6.49 9.67
C GLY A 404 15.24 7.36 10.13
N ILE A 405 15.45 7.51 11.45
CA ILE A 405 16.59 8.27 12.00
C ILE A 405 17.91 7.55 11.74
N GLU A 406 17.95 6.23 11.92
CA GLU A 406 19.16 5.43 11.65
C GLU A 406 19.53 5.40 10.17
N LYS A 407 18.58 5.65 9.26
CA LYS A 407 18.78 5.72 7.80
C LYS A 407 18.17 7.01 7.23
N LEU A 408 18.65 8.16 7.72
CA LEU A 408 18.00 9.48 7.52
C LEU A 408 17.74 9.87 6.06
N LEU A 409 18.71 9.70 5.17
CA LEU A 409 18.62 10.23 3.81
C LEU A 409 17.68 9.42 2.90
N LEU A 410 17.88 8.09 2.86
CA LEU A 410 17.23 7.18 1.91
C LEU A 410 16.41 6.05 2.56
N GLY A 411 16.32 6.00 3.89
CA GLY A 411 15.52 5.01 4.61
C GLY A 411 16.02 3.57 4.47
N GLY A 412 15.25 2.62 5.01
CA GLY A 412 15.56 1.19 5.02
C GLY A 412 15.22 0.41 3.75
N GLY A 413 14.52 1.03 2.79
CA GLY A 413 13.97 0.37 1.60
C GLY A 413 12.47 0.65 1.46
N PHE A 414 11.98 0.87 0.24
CA PHE A 414 10.55 1.09 -0.03
C PHE A 414 9.67 -0.01 0.56
N GLU A 415 8.73 0.30 1.46
CA GLU A 415 7.82 -0.71 2.07
C GLU A 415 8.53 -1.90 2.74
N SER A 416 9.78 -1.69 3.20
CA SER A 416 10.57 -2.72 3.87
C SER A 416 10.37 -2.78 5.38
N TYR A 417 9.56 -1.87 5.95
CA TYR A 417 9.41 -1.74 7.41
C TYR A 417 8.99 -3.06 8.07
N GLY A 418 8.07 -3.83 7.47
CA GLY A 418 7.61 -5.11 8.02
C GLY A 418 8.77 -6.08 8.28
N TRP A 419 9.66 -6.23 7.29
CA TRP A 419 10.88 -7.02 7.39
C TRP A 419 11.81 -6.55 8.53
N TYR A 420 12.09 -5.24 8.63
CA TYR A 420 12.94 -4.70 9.71
C TYR A 420 12.32 -4.83 11.10
N ASN A 421 11.00 -4.60 11.18
CA ASN A 421 10.27 -4.55 12.44
C ASN A 421 10.28 -5.92 13.14
N GLU A 422 9.96 -6.98 12.40
CA GLU A 422 9.98 -8.34 12.94
C GLU A 422 11.39 -8.82 13.27
N CYS A 423 12.36 -8.57 12.38
CA CYS A 423 13.68 -9.20 12.50
C CYS A 423 14.60 -8.49 13.50
N CYS A 424 14.48 -7.16 13.66
CA CYS A 424 15.58 -6.36 14.23
C CYS A 424 15.18 -5.17 15.11
N LEU A 425 13.92 -4.76 15.15
CA LEU A 425 13.48 -3.59 15.93
C LEU A 425 12.71 -3.94 17.21
N SER A 426 12.23 -5.18 17.36
CA SER A 426 11.56 -5.61 18.60
C SER A 426 12.59 -5.74 19.74
N THR A 427 12.47 -4.90 20.78
CA THR A 427 13.43 -4.86 21.91
C THR A 427 12.95 -5.57 23.17
N ASP A 428 11.69 -5.99 23.24
CA ASP A 428 11.01 -6.22 24.53
C ASP A 428 10.58 -7.68 24.78
N ILE A 429 11.19 -8.69 24.12
CA ILE A 429 10.75 -10.11 24.23
C ILE A 429 9.24 -10.23 23.91
N ARG A 430 8.71 -9.32 23.07
CA ARG A 430 7.30 -9.27 22.70
C ARG A 430 7.16 -9.48 21.21
N ALA A 431 6.21 -10.33 20.86
CA ALA A 431 5.81 -10.50 19.47
C ALA A 431 5.31 -9.17 18.91
N SER A 432 5.77 -8.82 17.72
CA SER A 432 5.23 -7.70 16.97
C SER A 432 3.87 -8.10 16.42
N THR A 433 2.80 -7.48 16.91
CA THR A 433 1.43 -7.80 16.47
C THR A 433 1.08 -7.18 15.11
N TYR A 434 1.81 -6.15 14.68
CA TYR A 434 1.62 -5.48 13.39
C TYR A 434 2.93 -5.37 12.60
N HIS A 435 2.82 -5.39 11.27
CA HIS A 435 3.96 -5.32 10.34
C HIS A 435 4.06 -3.96 9.63
N THR A 436 3.26 -2.98 10.04
CA THR A 436 3.25 -1.64 9.48
C THR A 436 3.32 -0.56 10.55
N THR A 437 3.64 0.66 10.11
CA THR A 437 3.72 1.84 10.99
C THR A 437 2.36 2.47 11.29
N HIS A 438 1.27 2.05 10.61
CA HIS A 438 -0.06 2.65 10.72
C HIS A 438 -0.09 4.16 10.42
N ASN A 439 0.85 4.65 9.61
CA ASN A 439 0.93 6.04 9.18
C ASN A 439 1.78 6.14 7.91
N GLN A 440 1.23 6.67 6.81
CA GLN A 440 1.93 6.69 5.53
C GLN A 440 3.19 7.57 5.55
N TYR A 441 3.17 8.71 6.24
CA TYR A 441 4.34 9.59 6.29
C TYR A 441 5.49 8.93 7.03
N LEU A 442 5.18 8.22 8.11
CA LEU A 442 6.17 7.44 8.85
C LEU A 442 6.65 6.22 8.07
N GLN A 443 5.75 5.54 7.36
CA GLN A 443 6.10 4.45 6.44
C GLN A 443 7.07 4.93 5.34
N ILE A 444 6.82 6.13 4.77
CA ILE A 444 7.70 6.75 3.79
C ILE A 444 9.01 7.21 4.43
N PHE A 445 9.00 7.77 5.64
CA PHE A 445 10.22 8.18 6.31
C PHE A 445 11.11 6.98 6.66
N SER A 446 10.53 5.92 7.21
CA SER A 446 11.24 4.70 7.56
C SER A 446 11.77 3.96 6.32
N GLY A 447 11.02 3.95 5.23
CA GLY A 447 11.41 3.28 3.98
C GLY A 447 12.31 4.10 3.06
N LEU A 448 12.01 5.38 2.85
CA LEU A 448 12.64 6.26 1.84
C LEU A 448 13.40 7.46 2.44
N GLY A 449 13.42 7.63 3.76
CA GLY A 449 14.10 8.72 4.44
C GLY A 449 13.47 10.09 4.18
N VAL A 450 14.20 11.15 4.53
CA VAL A 450 13.77 12.55 4.34
C VAL A 450 13.53 12.86 2.87
N THR A 451 14.33 12.30 1.96
CA THR A 451 14.17 12.53 0.52
C THR A 451 12.83 12.03 0.00
N GLY A 452 12.40 10.85 0.42
CA GLY A 452 11.07 10.32 0.12
C GLY A 452 9.95 11.18 0.69
N VAL A 453 10.07 11.65 1.93
CA VAL A 453 9.09 12.54 2.57
C VAL A 453 8.94 13.84 1.77
N VAL A 454 10.04 14.47 1.36
CA VAL A 454 10.01 15.69 0.56
C VAL A 454 9.31 15.46 -0.78
N LEU A 455 9.66 14.41 -1.52
CA LEU A 455 9.04 14.10 -2.81
C LEU A 455 7.55 13.79 -2.66
N TYR A 456 7.18 13.03 -1.64
CA TYR A 456 5.79 12.70 -1.34
C TYR A 456 4.96 13.94 -0.98
N SER A 457 5.50 14.83 -0.13
CA SER A 457 4.86 16.10 0.20
C SER A 457 4.69 16.99 -1.02
N LEU A 458 5.71 17.07 -1.89
CA LEU A 458 5.61 17.84 -3.15
C LEU A 458 4.54 17.27 -4.08
N LEU A 459 4.41 15.94 -4.20
CA LEU A 459 3.35 15.29 -4.97
C LEU A 459 1.96 15.76 -4.52
N TRP A 460 1.70 15.75 -3.21
CA TRP A 460 0.44 16.24 -2.65
C TRP A 460 0.25 17.74 -2.84
N CYS A 461 1.29 18.55 -2.58
CA CYS A 461 1.24 19.99 -2.79
C CYS A 461 0.85 20.34 -4.23
N PHE A 462 1.50 19.73 -5.23
CA PHE A 462 1.19 19.99 -6.64
C PHE A 462 -0.18 19.45 -7.04
N LEU A 463 -0.59 18.27 -6.56
CA LEU A 463 -1.91 17.73 -6.84
C LEU A 463 -3.02 18.66 -6.31
N PHE A 464 -2.91 19.07 -5.04
CA PHE A 464 -3.85 20.01 -4.43
C PHE A 464 -3.84 21.38 -5.11
N TYR A 465 -2.67 21.86 -5.50
CA TYR A 465 -2.53 23.14 -6.20
C TYR A 465 -3.21 23.09 -7.57
N GLU A 466 -3.00 22.02 -8.33
CA GLU A 466 -3.65 21.84 -9.63
C GLU A 466 -5.18 21.77 -9.51
N LEU A 467 -5.69 21.16 -8.43
CA LEU A 467 -7.13 21.10 -8.16
C LEU A 467 -7.73 22.47 -7.81
N LEU A 468 -7.05 23.29 -7.01
CA LEU A 468 -7.53 24.61 -6.55
C LEU A 468 -7.15 25.78 -7.46
N LYS A 469 -6.32 25.56 -8.49
CA LYS A 469 -5.76 26.64 -9.30
C LYS A 469 -6.86 27.60 -9.83
N PRO A 470 -6.84 28.91 -9.45
CA PRO A 470 -7.91 29.86 -9.77
C PRO A 470 -8.11 30.12 -11.26
N GLU A 471 -7.08 29.91 -12.08
CA GLU A 471 -7.09 30.12 -13.54
C GLU A 471 -7.87 29.01 -14.29
N ARG A 472 -8.38 28.00 -13.57
CA ARG A 472 -9.03 26.80 -14.13
C ARG A 472 -10.56 26.93 -14.28
N THR A 473 -11.13 28.13 -14.20
CA THR A 473 -12.60 28.33 -14.11
C THR A 473 -13.35 28.12 -15.43
N GLY A 474 -13.64 26.85 -15.71
CA GLY A 474 -14.73 26.37 -16.57
C GLY A 474 -15.40 25.12 -15.97
N ARG A 475 -15.30 24.97 -14.65
CA ARG A 475 -15.98 23.94 -13.85
C ARG A 475 -16.71 24.65 -12.73
N SER A 476 -17.87 24.15 -12.32
CA SER A 476 -18.62 24.72 -11.21
C SER A 476 -17.80 24.66 -9.91
N LYS A 477 -17.93 25.69 -9.08
CA LYS A 477 -17.20 25.80 -7.79
C LYS A 477 -17.48 24.62 -6.87
N LEU A 478 -18.72 24.10 -6.90
CA LEU A 478 -19.10 22.89 -6.17
C LEU A 478 -18.28 21.67 -6.61
N VAL A 479 -18.15 21.43 -7.91
CA VAL A 479 -17.40 20.28 -8.45
C VAL A 479 -15.94 20.36 -8.02
N VAL A 480 -15.33 21.55 -8.10
CA VAL A 480 -13.95 21.76 -7.62
C VAL A 480 -13.84 21.49 -6.12
N SER A 481 -14.78 22.01 -5.33
CA SER A 481 -14.79 21.82 -3.88
C SER A 481 -14.92 20.35 -3.47
N VAL A 482 -15.86 19.63 -4.07
CA VAL A 482 -16.09 18.20 -3.79
C VAL A 482 -14.89 17.35 -4.21
N LEU A 483 -14.34 17.58 -5.41
CA LEU A 483 -13.17 16.84 -5.88
C LEU A 483 -11.94 17.12 -5.00
N PHE A 484 -11.66 18.38 -4.68
CA PHE A 484 -10.58 18.72 -3.77
C PHE A 484 -10.74 18.02 -2.42
N SER A 485 -11.94 18.11 -1.84
CA SER A 485 -12.23 17.54 -0.52
C SER A 485 -12.16 16.02 -0.52
N SER A 486 -12.55 15.36 -1.62
CA SER A 486 -12.41 13.91 -1.76
C SER A 486 -10.94 13.47 -1.75
N VAL A 487 -10.07 14.22 -2.42
CA VAL A 487 -8.61 13.99 -2.43
C VAL A 487 -8.01 14.36 -1.06
N ALA A 488 -8.55 15.37 -0.38
CA ALA A 488 -8.13 15.73 0.98
C ALA A 488 -8.50 14.66 2.01
N ALA A 489 -9.64 13.99 1.86
CA ALA A 489 -10.03 12.87 2.70
C ALA A 489 -9.07 11.69 2.56
N VAL A 490 -8.67 11.39 1.31
CA VAL A 490 -7.58 10.44 1.03
C VAL A 490 -6.32 10.89 1.78
N PHE A 491 -5.88 12.13 1.60
CA PHE A 491 -4.69 12.62 2.32
C PHE A 491 -4.77 12.48 3.86
N VAL A 492 -5.90 12.81 4.49
CA VAL A 492 -6.05 12.72 5.96
C VAL A 492 -6.08 11.26 6.43
N TYR A 493 -6.65 10.34 5.66
CA TYR A 493 -6.64 8.93 6.05
C TYR A 493 -5.20 8.39 6.16
N SER A 494 -4.26 8.96 5.41
CA SER A 494 -2.82 8.65 5.49
C SER A 494 -2.20 8.83 6.88
N PHE A 495 -2.87 9.59 7.76
CA PHE A 495 -2.40 9.83 9.13
C PHE A 495 -2.66 8.63 10.03
N PHE A 496 -3.63 7.79 9.67
CA PHE A 496 -4.13 6.69 10.50
C PHE A 496 -3.79 5.30 9.93
N GLN A 497 -3.38 5.23 8.66
CA GLN A 497 -3.00 4.00 7.97
C GLN A 497 -2.13 4.32 6.75
N GLU A 498 -1.25 3.38 6.39
CA GLU A 498 -0.56 3.34 5.10
C GLU A 498 -1.46 2.86 3.94
N TRP A 499 -1.19 3.39 2.74
CA TRP A 499 -1.94 3.14 1.50
C TRP A 499 -1.49 1.87 0.79
N PHE A 500 -0.21 1.53 0.94
CA PHE A 500 0.44 0.52 0.12
C PHE A 500 0.13 -0.90 0.61
N TYR A 501 -0.52 -1.00 1.77
CA TYR A 501 -0.96 -2.25 2.40
C TYR A 501 -2.06 -2.97 1.60
N LEU A 502 -3.06 -2.25 1.09
CA LEU A 502 -4.12 -2.83 0.26
C LEU A 502 -3.84 -2.56 -1.22
N ARG A 503 -3.75 -3.62 -2.04
CA ARG A 503 -3.37 -3.49 -3.45
C ARG A 503 -4.33 -2.63 -4.26
N SER A 504 -5.64 -2.81 -4.09
CA SER A 504 -6.64 -1.97 -4.76
C SER A 504 -6.49 -0.48 -4.40
N VAL A 505 -6.20 -0.18 -3.14
CA VAL A 505 -5.97 1.19 -2.63
C VAL A 505 -4.65 1.76 -3.17
N TYR A 506 -3.59 0.96 -3.20
CA TYR A 506 -2.29 1.34 -3.74
C TYR A 506 -2.40 1.82 -5.19
N PHE A 507 -3.05 1.03 -6.04
CA PHE A 507 -3.23 1.39 -7.45
C PHE A 507 -4.16 2.59 -7.62
N GLN A 508 -5.20 2.72 -6.80
CA GLN A 508 -6.04 3.92 -6.78
C GLN A 508 -5.24 5.18 -6.41
N TRP A 509 -4.36 5.11 -5.40
CA TRP A 509 -3.48 6.22 -5.02
C TRP A 509 -2.58 6.65 -6.18
N ILE A 510 -1.94 5.70 -6.87
CA ILE A 510 -1.12 6.02 -8.06
C ILE A 510 -1.98 6.66 -9.15
N ALA A 511 -3.18 6.14 -9.38
CA ALA A 511 -4.09 6.61 -10.42
C ALA A 511 -4.57 8.05 -10.18
N LEU A 512 -4.66 8.54 -8.94
CA LEU A 512 -5.08 9.91 -8.63
C LEU A 512 -4.26 10.97 -9.37
N PHE A 513 -2.94 10.77 -9.45
CA PHE A 513 -2.01 11.71 -10.07
C PHE A 513 -2.25 11.91 -11.58
N PRO A 514 -2.28 10.86 -12.42
CA PRO A 514 -2.60 10.99 -13.83
C PRO A 514 -4.08 11.35 -14.09
N PHE A 515 -5.02 11.00 -13.21
CA PHE A 515 -6.44 11.33 -13.38
C PHE A 515 -6.75 12.83 -13.25
N PHE A 516 -6.20 13.45 -12.22
CA PHE A 516 -6.55 14.82 -11.84
C PHE A 516 -5.58 15.86 -12.37
N TRP A 517 -4.46 15.42 -12.94
CA TRP A 517 -3.62 16.21 -13.81
C TRP A 517 -4.39 16.66 -15.07
N LYS A 518 -4.18 17.91 -15.52
CA LYS A 518 -4.83 18.44 -16.73
C LYS A 518 -3.81 18.58 -17.86
N GLU A 519 -4.19 18.08 -19.03
CA GLU A 519 -3.42 18.12 -20.29
C GLU A 519 -3.17 19.55 -20.84
N LYS A 520 -3.93 20.55 -20.39
CA LYS A 520 -3.81 21.94 -20.89
C LYS A 520 -2.68 22.70 -20.21
N LEU A 521 -1.44 22.36 -20.55
CA LEU A 521 -0.40 23.37 -20.73
C LEU A 521 -0.43 23.74 -22.22
N GLY A 522 -1.16 24.82 -22.50
CA GLY A 522 -1.13 25.45 -23.81
C GLY A 522 0.30 25.73 -24.23
N SER A 523 0.51 25.57 -25.52
CA SER A 523 1.72 25.72 -26.35
C SER A 523 2.41 27.10 -26.29
N GLY A 524 2.27 27.87 -25.21
CA GLY A 524 2.88 29.20 -25.06
C GLY A 524 4.17 29.23 -24.23
N PHE A 525 4.44 28.25 -23.37
CA PHE A 525 5.64 28.23 -22.51
C PHE A 525 6.68 27.17 -22.91
N LEU A 526 6.34 26.31 -23.88
CA LEU A 526 7.18 25.21 -24.39
C LEU A 526 7.97 25.60 -25.66
N LYS A 527 8.40 26.86 -25.77
CA LYS A 527 9.62 27.20 -26.53
C LYS A 527 10.88 27.21 -25.67
N ARG A 528 10.77 27.03 -24.35
CA ARG A 528 11.93 26.67 -23.51
C ARG A 528 12.02 25.16 -23.46
N SER A 529 12.72 24.62 -24.45
CA SER A 529 13.20 23.24 -24.46
C SER A 529 13.67 22.82 -23.07
N ASN A 530 13.27 21.61 -22.67
CA ASN A 530 13.67 20.92 -21.45
C ASN A 530 15.17 21.11 -21.16
N TYR A 531 15.51 22.05 -20.29
CA TYR A 531 16.86 22.11 -19.73
C TYR A 531 17.16 20.83 -18.93
N PHE A 532 16.15 20.19 -18.32
CA PHE A 532 16.32 18.97 -17.50
C PHE A 532 16.80 17.72 -18.25
N PHE A 533 16.53 17.60 -19.55
CA PHE A 533 16.96 16.45 -20.39
C PHE A 533 18.16 16.80 -21.28
N ASN A 534 18.94 17.81 -20.91
CA ASN A 534 20.23 18.06 -21.52
C ASN A 534 21.28 17.12 -20.91
N PHE A 535 22.22 16.59 -21.70
CA PHE A 535 23.20 15.59 -21.26
C PHE A 535 23.99 16.03 -20.00
N LYS A 536 24.27 17.33 -19.87
CA LYS A 536 24.88 17.94 -18.67
C LYS A 536 24.03 17.80 -17.40
N ASN A 537 22.70 17.92 -17.51
CA ASN A 537 21.79 17.80 -16.36
C ASN A 537 21.53 16.33 -16.00
N ILE A 538 21.61 15.43 -16.98
CA ILE A 538 21.63 13.98 -16.74
C ILE A 538 22.91 13.60 -15.99
N LEU A 539 24.08 14.11 -16.43
CA LEU A 539 25.36 13.89 -15.76
C LEU A 539 25.36 14.45 -14.33
N PHE A 540 24.85 15.67 -14.14
CA PHE A 540 24.70 16.28 -12.81
C PHE A 540 23.75 15.48 -11.91
N SER A 541 22.63 14.99 -12.45
CA SER A 541 21.71 14.12 -11.70
C SER A 541 22.36 12.79 -11.33
N LEU A 542 23.14 12.20 -12.24
CA LEU A 542 23.93 10.98 -11.97
C LEU A 542 24.99 11.23 -10.89
N CYS A 543 25.71 12.34 -10.94
CA CYS A 543 26.66 12.74 -9.90
C CYS A 543 25.97 12.97 -8.55
N LEU A 544 24.80 13.61 -8.54
CA LEU A 544 24.00 13.81 -7.33
C LEU A 544 23.50 12.47 -6.76
N ILE A 545 23.03 11.58 -7.62
CA ILE A 545 22.61 10.22 -7.24
C ILE A 545 23.80 9.45 -6.65
N LEU A 546 24.97 9.48 -7.30
CA LEU A 546 26.19 8.86 -6.80
C LEU A 546 26.61 9.47 -5.46
N ALA A 547 26.57 10.79 -5.30
CA ALA A 547 26.87 11.46 -4.03
C ALA A 547 25.90 11.05 -2.92
N LEU A 548 24.60 10.95 -3.22
CA LEU A 548 23.58 10.46 -2.27
C LEU A 548 23.83 8.99 -1.89
N LEU A 549 24.17 8.13 -2.86
CA LEU A 549 24.52 6.73 -2.62
C LEU A 549 25.77 6.60 -1.72
N PHE A 550 26.86 7.28 -2.08
CA PHE A 550 28.11 7.25 -1.33
C PHE A 550 27.95 7.83 0.08
N SER A 551 27.25 8.96 0.22
CA SER A 551 27.00 9.56 1.54
C SER A 551 26.15 8.64 2.42
N SER A 552 25.11 8.01 1.88
CA SER A 552 24.29 7.09 2.66
C SER A 552 25.06 5.86 3.12
N TRP A 553 25.97 5.33 2.30
CA TRP A 553 26.73 4.13 2.64
C TRP A 553 27.83 4.39 3.70
N ILE A 554 28.46 5.57 3.65
CA ILE A 554 29.54 5.97 4.56
C ILE A 554 28.99 6.38 5.95
N PHE A 555 27.90 7.14 6.01
CA PHE A 555 27.41 7.71 7.27
C PHE A 555 26.41 6.80 8.01
N PHE A 556 25.80 5.81 7.35
CA PHE A 556 24.73 4.99 7.94
C PHE A 556 24.93 3.48 7.63
N PRO A 557 25.85 2.79 8.32
CA PRO A 557 26.17 1.39 8.03
C PRO A 557 24.99 0.45 8.31
N THR A 558 24.60 -0.33 7.30
CA THR A 558 23.37 -1.12 7.27
C THR A 558 23.41 -2.48 7.97
N LYS A 559 24.61 -2.96 8.37
CA LYS A 559 24.80 -4.31 8.95
C LYS A 559 24.07 -4.57 10.28
N LYS A 560 23.50 -3.54 10.92
CA LYS A 560 22.85 -3.65 12.24
C LYS A 560 21.55 -4.47 12.24
N PHE A 561 20.91 -4.66 11.08
CA PHE A 561 19.54 -5.18 10.98
C PHE A 561 19.42 -6.48 10.20
N ARG A 562 20.46 -7.32 10.17
CA ARG A 562 20.43 -8.56 9.38
C ARG A 562 20.14 -9.82 10.18
N PHE A 563 20.33 -9.73 11.49
CA PHE A 563 20.40 -10.86 12.40
C PHE A 563 19.68 -10.52 13.71
N GLY A 564 18.99 -11.48 14.33
CA GLY A 564 18.19 -11.20 15.51
C GLY A 564 17.42 -12.40 16.03
N ILE A 565 16.60 -12.13 17.04
CA ILE A 565 15.68 -13.10 17.64
C ILE A 565 14.26 -12.63 17.31
N TYR A 566 13.52 -13.48 16.64
CA TYR A 566 12.15 -13.26 16.23
C TYR A 566 11.16 -13.86 17.25
N PHE A 567 10.10 -13.14 17.62
CA PHE A 567 9.07 -13.63 18.53
C PHE A 567 7.73 -13.77 17.78
N PRO A 568 7.29 -15.00 17.42
CA PRO A 568 6.05 -15.20 16.69
C PRO A 568 4.82 -14.83 17.51
N PRO A 569 3.81 -14.20 16.89
CA PRO A 569 2.53 -13.96 17.55
C PRO A 569 1.79 -15.29 17.79
N GLY A 570 1.27 -15.47 19.00
CA GLY A 570 0.45 -16.65 19.36
C GLY A 570 1.21 -17.90 19.81
N GLU A 571 2.55 -17.91 19.78
CA GLU A 571 3.33 -18.94 20.47
C GLU A 571 3.35 -18.70 22.00
N LYS A 572 3.82 -19.69 22.77
CA LYS A 572 3.93 -19.61 24.24
C LYS A 572 4.70 -18.35 24.64
N GLU A 573 4.24 -17.63 25.65
CA GLU A 573 4.95 -16.44 26.15
C GLU A 573 6.44 -16.73 26.36
N ASN A 574 7.28 -15.87 25.78
CA ASN A 574 8.74 -15.90 25.81
C ASN A 574 9.44 -16.98 24.96
N SER A 575 8.75 -17.60 24.00
CA SER A 575 9.39 -18.39 22.93
C SER A 575 9.72 -17.52 21.73
N GLY A 576 10.94 -17.65 21.22
CA GLY A 576 11.43 -16.93 20.06
C GLY A 576 12.31 -17.81 19.18
N TRP A 577 12.48 -17.42 17.94
CA TRP A 577 13.30 -18.09 16.94
C TRP A 577 14.55 -17.27 16.66
N VAL A 578 15.71 -17.92 16.70
CA VAL A 578 16.99 -17.31 16.30
C VAL A 578 17.09 -17.36 14.78
N LEU A 579 17.36 -16.20 14.19
CA LEU A 579 17.64 -16.09 12.76
C LEU A 579 19.10 -16.44 12.47
N GLU A 580 19.37 -17.04 11.31
CA GLU A 580 20.75 -17.33 10.88
C GLU A 580 21.66 -16.09 10.93
N GLY A 581 22.86 -16.25 11.50
CA GLY A 581 23.91 -15.25 11.66
C GLY A 581 23.97 -14.60 13.04
N ASN A 582 24.59 -13.41 13.13
CA ASN A 582 25.04 -12.82 14.39
C ASN A 582 24.02 -11.83 15.00
N GLY A 583 23.09 -12.35 15.80
CA GLY A 583 22.03 -11.57 16.46
C GLY A 583 22.47 -10.89 17.76
N LYS A 584 21.77 -9.81 18.13
CA LYS A 584 21.90 -9.15 19.43
C LYS A 584 20.52 -8.77 19.97
N MET A 585 20.29 -9.02 21.24
CA MET A 585 19.06 -8.65 21.94
C MET A 585 19.41 -8.02 23.29
N THR A 586 18.79 -6.89 23.59
CA THR A 586 18.94 -6.23 24.89
C THR A 586 18.02 -6.89 25.92
N LEU A 587 18.58 -7.31 27.05
CA LEU A 587 17.84 -7.84 28.20
C LEU A 587 17.59 -6.72 29.23
N SER A 588 16.69 -6.96 30.20
CA SER A 588 16.23 -5.91 31.10
C SER A 588 17.36 -5.20 31.86
N SER A 589 17.11 -3.93 32.23
CA SER A 589 18.08 -3.07 32.92
C SER A 589 18.25 -3.38 34.41
N LYS A 590 17.50 -4.36 34.92
CA LYS A 590 17.51 -4.76 36.34
C LYS A 590 18.27 -6.08 36.50
N SER A 591 18.84 -6.28 37.69
CA SER A 591 19.43 -7.58 38.05
C SER A 591 18.32 -8.60 38.17
N GLU A 592 18.18 -9.44 37.16
CA GLU A 592 17.12 -10.42 37.03
C GLU A 592 17.72 -11.76 36.61
N THR A 593 17.03 -12.83 36.98
CA THR A 593 17.49 -14.20 36.72
C THR A 593 16.72 -14.77 35.54
N TYR A 594 17.45 -15.29 34.57
CA TYR A 594 16.90 -15.84 33.33
C TYR A 594 17.25 -17.33 33.18
N PHE A 595 16.33 -18.08 32.61
CA PHE A 595 16.52 -19.42 32.10
C PHE A 595 16.34 -19.39 30.59
N LEU A 596 17.23 -20.05 29.87
CA LEU A 596 17.23 -20.09 28.41
C LEU A 596 17.22 -21.56 27.97
N ASP A 597 16.07 -22.00 27.46
CA ASP A 597 15.93 -23.33 26.84
C ASP A 597 16.27 -23.20 25.36
N MET A 598 17.00 -24.16 24.79
CA MET A 598 17.41 -24.17 23.38
C MET A 598 16.90 -25.44 22.69
N ASP A 599 16.41 -25.28 21.47
CA ASP A 599 15.95 -26.38 20.61
C ASP A 599 16.58 -26.19 19.22
N GLU A 600 17.65 -26.95 18.96
CA GLU A 600 18.45 -26.92 17.73
C GLU A 600 17.78 -27.75 16.63
N LYS A 601 16.67 -27.25 16.08
CA LYS A 601 15.91 -27.94 15.04
C LYS A 601 16.53 -27.89 13.65
N PHE A 602 17.13 -26.77 13.25
CA PHE A 602 17.49 -26.50 11.84
C PHE A 602 18.95 -26.07 11.62
N GLY A 603 19.70 -25.81 12.69
CA GLY A 603 21.08 -25.33 12.62
C GLY A 603 21.78 -25.29 13.97
N ASP A 604 23.10 -25.06 13.93
CA ASP A 604 23.97 -24.98 15.10
C ASP A 604 23.87 -23.59 15.73
N LEU A 605 23.55 -23.50 17.03
CA LEU A 605 23.37 -22.23 17.74
C LEU A 605 24.46 -22.01 18.79
N SER A 606 25.08 -20.84 18.76
CA SER A 606 26.00 -20.38 19.81
C SER A 606 25.47 -19.11 20.48
N ILE A 607 25.58 -19.03 21.80
CA ILE A 607 25.05 -17.93 22.61
C ILE A 607 26.13 -17.36 23.51
N SER A 608 26.20 -16.02 23.59
CA SER A 608 27.05 -15.33 24.57
C SER A 608 26.33 -14.14 25.20
N ILE A 609 26.48 -13.98 26.52
CA ILE A 609 25.80 -12.92 27.28
C ILE A 609 26.84 -11.90 27.74
N TRP A 610 26.53 -10.62 27.57
CA TRP A 610 27.44 -9.52 27.90
C TRP A 610 26.73 -8.51 28.79
N GLY A 611 27.33 -8.18 29.94
CA GLY A 611 26.85 -7.16 30.86
C GLY A 611 27.43 -5.77 30.62
N ARG A 612 27.14 -4.85 31.55
CA ARG A 612 27.71 -3.50 31.60
C ARG A 612 29.25 -3.56 31.52
N PHE A 613 29.86 -2.67 30.74
CA PHE A 613 31.31 -2.64 30.45
C PHE A 613 31.86 -3.85 29.68
N GLN A 614 31.03 -4.53 28.87
CA GLN A 614 31.46 -5.67 28.07
C GLN A 614 32.06 -6.83 28.92
N ARG A 615 31.59 -7.03 30.15
CA ARG A 615 31.94 -8.25 30.90
C ARG A 615 31.09 -9.42 30.41
N ARG A 616 31.72 -10.52 29.97
CA ARG A 616 31.02 -11.74 29.57
C ARG A 616 30.42 -12.40 30.81
N ILE A 617 29.13 -12.75 30.73
CA ILE A 617 28.43 -13.56 31.73
C ILE A 617 28.47 -14.99 31.22
N HIS A 618 29.01 -15.89 32.03
CA HIS A 618 29.05 -17.31 31.73
C HIS A 618 27.78 -17.96 32.28
N PRO A 619 26.86 -18.43 31.42
CA PRO A 619 25.70 -19.17 31.89
C PRO A 619 26.13 -20.52 32.47
N VAL A 620 25.39 -21.01 33.45
CA VAL A 620 25.56 -22.33 34.05
C VAL A 620 24.49 -23.25 33.46
N GLU A 621 24.87 -24.44 33.03
CA GLU A 621 23.92 -25.43 32.54
C GLU A 621 23.22 -26.12 33.73
N ILE A 622 21.89 -26.15 33.70
CA ILE A 622 21.06 -26.78 34.73
C ILE A 622 20.09 -27.74 34.03
N GLU A 623 20.08 -29.00 34.47
CA GLU A 623 19.06 -29.97 34.11
C GLU A 623 17.75 -29.64 34.83
N ASP A 624 16.70 -29.41 34.03
CA ASP A 624 15.34 -29.18 34.52
C ASP A 624 14.38 -30.20 33.90
N SER A 625 13.13 -30.25 34.40
CA SER A 625 12.08 -31.18 33.91
C SER A 625 11.76 -31.12 32.40
N ASN A 626 12.29 -30.15 31.65
CA ASN A 626 12.12 -30.00 30.21
C ASN A 626 13.43 -30.18 29.40
N GLY A 627 14.53 -30.64 30.02
CA GLY A 627 15.85 -30.78 29.41
C GLY A 627 16.90 -29.82 29.98
N ASN A 628 18.02 -29.66 29.27
CA ASN A 628 19.12 -28.77 29.68
C ASN A 628 18.72 -27.30 29.42
N SER A 629 18.88 -26.46 30.44
CA SER A 629 18.62 -25.03 30.36
C SER A 629 19.87 -24.23 30.76
N LEU A 630 20.12 -23.12 30.06
CA LEU A 630 21.17 -22.19 30.43
C LEU A 630 20.64 -21.18 31.44
N TYR A 631 21.25 -21.16 32.62
CA TYR A 631 20.92 -20.28 33.73
C TYR A 631 21.92 -19.13 33.84
N PHE A 632 21.43 -17.89 33.96
CA PHE A 632 22.29 -16.74 34.21
C PHE A 632 21.57 -15.59 34.94
N GLN A 633 22.37 -14.76 35.62
CA GLN A 633 21.90 -13.54 36.27
C GLN A 633 22.44 -12.31 35.55
N THR A 634 21.57 -11.36 35.21
CA THR A 634 21.97 -10.08 34.60
C THR A 634 22.49 -9.10 35.64
N TYR A 635 23.36 -8.17 35.22
CA TYR A 635 23.79 -7.07 36.07
C TYR A 635 22.81 -5.89 36.01
N LYS A 636 22.84 -5.01 37.01
CA LYS A 636 22.12 -3.73 36.95
C LYS A 636 22.69 -2.86 35.82
N GLY A 637 21.87 -2.50 34.83
CA GLY A 637 22.26 -1.79 33.61
C GLY A 637 21.98 -2.60 32.34
N MET A 638 22.52 -2.16 31.19
CA MET A 638 22.26 -2.80 29.90
C MET A 638 22.98 -4.15 29.80
N ASN A 639 22.23 -5.22 29.53
CA ASN A 639 22.76 -6.56 29.26
C ASN A 639 22.37 -6.95 27.83
N ILE A 640 23.25 -7.66 27.13
CA ILE A 640 23.06 -8.02 25.71
C ILE A 640 23.26 -9.53 25.57
N LEU A 641 22.23 -10.21 25.09
CA LEU A 641 22.29 -11.57 24.58
C LEU A 641 22.76 -11.51 23.12
N LYS A 642 23.88 -12.17 22.79
CA LYS A 642 24.35 -12.34 21.42
C LYS A 642 24.15 -13.78 20.99
N THR A 643 23.68 -13.98 19.77
CA THR A 643 23.47 -15.28 19.15
C THR A 643 24.28 -15.37 17.87
N GLU A 644 24.81 -16.52 17.53
CA GLU A 644 25.41 -16.82 16.23
C GLU A 644 24.93 -18.20 15.81
N CYS A 645 24.18 -18.28 14.71
CA CYS A 645 23.53 -19.51 14.26
C CYS A 645 23.80 -19.79 12.77
N ILE A 646 24.06 -21.04 12.41
CA ILE A 646 24.35 -21.46 11.03
C ILE A 646 23.35 -22.55 10.62
N LEU A 647 22.58 -22.30 9.55
CA LEU A 647 21.61 -23.27 9.01
C LEU A 647 22.31 -24.47 8.35
N ILE A 648 21.81 -25.68 8.61
CA ILE A 648 22.38 -26.94 8.09
C ILE A 648 21.71 -27.39 6.77
N GLN A 649 20.63 -26.76 6.32
CA GLN A 649 19.84 -27.24 5.17
C GLN A 649 20.24 -26.68 3.78
N LYS A 650 20.27 -27.60 2.79
CA LYS A 650 20.26 -27.31 1.35
C LYS A 650 18.82 -27.10 0.87
N VAL A 651 18.48 -25.90 0.42
CA VAL A 651 17.23 -25.64 -0.29
C VAL A 651 17.38 -26.15 -1.73
N GLU A 652 16.50 -27.04 -2.19
CA GLU A 652 16.42 -27.45 -3.59
C GLU A 652 15.56 -26.48 -4.40
N PRO A 653 16.14 -25.62 -5.27
CA PRO A 653 15.36 -24.61 -5.99
C PRO A 653 14.34 -25.22 -6.96
N LEU A 654 14.60 -26.46 -7.41
CA LEU A 654 13.82 -27.17 -8.42
C LEU A 654 12.56 -27.84 -7.87
N ALA A 655 12.44 -28.01 -6.55
CA ALA A 655 11.27 -28.62 -5.90
C ALA A 655 9.94 -27.88 -6.22
N THR A 656 10.05 -26.62 -6.64
CA THR A 656 8.94 -25.70 -6.94
C THR A 656 8.44 -25.77 -8.40
N LEU A 657 9.11 -26.53 -9.27
CA LEU A 657 8.65 -26.79 -10.65
C LEU A 657 7.48 -27.79 -10.71
N TYR A 658 7.19 -28.46 -9.59
CA TYR A 658 6.05 -29.36 -9.48
C TYR A 658 4.78 -28.59 -9.06
N PHE A 659 4.13 -27.97 -10.05
CA PHE A 659 2.93 -27.12 -9.86
C PHE A 659 1.72 -27.87 -9.26
N TRP A 660 1.75 -29.20 -9.27
CA TRP A 660 0.68 -30.08 -8.83
C TRP A 660 1.03 -30.86 -7.56
N ASN A 661 1.84 -30.30 -6.67
CA ASN A 661 2.12 -30.92 -5.37
C ASN A 661 0.82 -31.04 -4.54
N PRO A 662 0.51 -32.23 -3.96
CA PRO A 662 -0.60 -32.40 -3.02
C PRO A 662 -0.41 -31.58 -1.73
N ILE A 663 0.82 -31.33 -1.31
CA ILE A 663 1.15 -30.52 -0.14
C ILE A 663 1.52 -29.12 -0.63
N PRO A 664 0.81 -28.05 -0.19
CA PRO A 664 1.20 -26.69 -0.54
C PRO A 664 2.56 -26.36 0.08
N LEU A 665 3.40 -25.65 -0.66
CA LEU A 665 4.66 -25.13 -0.12
C LEU A 665 4.39 -24.13 1.00
N ASP A 666 5.28 -24.08 2.00
CA ASP A 666 5.18 -23.10 3.09
C ASP A 666 5.17 -21.67 2.50
N PRO A 667 4.12 -20.88 2.75
CA PRO A 667 4.00 -19.53 2.24
C PRO A 667 4.94 -18.52 2.89
N GLU A 668 5.65 -18.84 3.99
CA GLU A 668 6.57 -17.91 4.66
C GLU A 668 7.87 -18.60 5.13
N PRO A 669 8.75 -19.03 4.20
CA PRO A 669 10.05 -19.55 4.57
C PRO A 669 10.83 -18.44 5.26
N ARG A 670 11.22 -18.69 6.51
CA ARG A 670 11.97 -17.75 7.34
C ARG A 670 13.36 -18.33 7.58
N LYS A 671 14.33 -17.48 7.92
CA LYS A 671 15.70 -17.90 8.30
C LYS A 671 15.75 -18.56 9.69
N LEU A 672 14.75 -19.36 10.04
CA LEU A 672 14.61 -19.94 11.37
C LEU A 672 15.68 -20.99 11.57
N CYS A 673 16.67 -20.68 12.41
CA CYS A 673 17.82 -21.54 12.64
C CYS A 673 17.61 -22.42 13.87
N SER A 674 17.15 -21.84 14.97
CA SER A 674 16.90 -22.56 16.22
C SER A 674 15.78 -21.86 17.01
N GLN A 675 15.06 -22.60 17.85
CA GLN A 675 14.07 -22.04 18.76
C GLN A 675 14.68 -21.87 20.15
N ILE A 676 14.46 -20.71 20.78
CA ILE A 676 14.88 -20.41 22.14
C ILE A 676 13.68 -20.04 23.01
N ARG A 677 13.74 -20.33 24.30
CA ARG A 677 12.72 -19.92 25.28
C ARG A 677 13.38 -19.19 26.44
N ILE A 678 13.03 -17.91 26.63
CA ILE A 678 13.63 -17.04 27.64
C ILE A 678 12.68 -16.88 28.83
N ARG A 679 12.87 -17.61 29.92
CA ARG A 679 12.02 -17.50 31.12
C ARG A 679 12.66 -16.60 32.15
N LYS A 680 11.89 -15.66 32.70
CA LYS A 680 12.32 -14.82 33.82
C LYS A 680 11.85 -15.41 35.15
N LYS A 681 12.74 -15.50 36.13
CA LYS A 681 12.35 -15.88 37.50
C LYS A 681 11.54 -14.74 38.12
N VAL A 682 10.23 -14.92 38.27
CA VAL A 682 9.38 -13.98 39.00
C VAL A 682 9.68 -14.14 40.49
N ARG A 683 10.17 -13.07 41.15
CA ARG A 683 10.19 -13.03 42.62
C ARG A 683 8.74 -13.18 43.08
N ARG A 684 8.40 -14.30 43.73
CA ARG A 684 7.17 -14.35 44.53
C ARG A 684 7.29 -13.23 45.55
N VAL A 685 6.43 -12.22 45.44
CA VAL A 685 6.24 -11.26 46.52
C VAL A 685 5.55 -12.07 47.61
N SER A 686 6.32 -12.45 48.63
CA SER A 686 5.81 -13.02 49.88
C SER A 686 5.07 -11.95 50.65
#